data_AF-A0A450X9V3-F1
#
_entry.id   AF-A0A450X9V3-F1
#
_cell.length_a   1.000
_cell.length_b   1.000
_cell.length_c   1.000
_cell.angle_alpha   90.00
_cell.angle_beta   90.00
_cell.angle_gamma   90.00
#
_symmetry.space_group_name_H-M   'P 1'
#
loop_
_entity.id
_entity.type
_entity.pdbx_description
1 polymer ?
#
loop_
_entity_poly.entity_id
_entity_poly.type
_entity_poly.pdbx_seq_one_letter_code
_entity_poly.pdbx_strand_id
1 'polypeptide(L)'
;MIFVSIAEDKREFVALRCGVDLFSVAQPRVGDWPTDPQPANLQHKELLIPPEAEKPESLLAAFADIAAEFSKWLKEDEVTILVSQVEPMALNPLLKTRDSLLAMLILAFPEARWFVGTIRGYGKSDGDDKRLDGFRARHDLSNLFQPQQTPLFDGAGLRDWVRERAKDAKGTDGTKKDTRYLPRREQLAIAMDEETDYANLHAYTAYRFGFRALAISGREAADAVLGRNPFPQWGTPDLVLEDLFLNFPSGGHGLSDLERVRGKEFPVLEQVSPPIQKPYPPIEEVFSPLEEESPLIDDAYPRNERKRHRILITSGQSTEHRAKNRKYIAERRIRLIYKPLAGIFSIWEKSGLDRRLRWLDEMEKETEHRWIPRVEKTRRGTGKGYVWPPDWREIERIEREEKREREKEGKEPSSSGGHSSPGILLLIARHLIGRAKSMLAKEPPSVEEAVRGAVLAGDALELLGGKTPTSAAEALSLKHRFELHAECQFVGVEHHIPLVRRFDEIKRDAASIARWFRPEEKERASLNIQMNIVNQLLVILRQYNQFDEEQVCMARVRRLQNSLYMQERQGWGWIFWPLMRYSEFLFKSFSRFTLAIFLWIGGLFGLFSLIFHMRDVPDKALQGSSCTQGFPFGDAISTFLGTVPITSYGYWAVALSVLAIVAGLAHLGIFISYLYTLVSRR
;
A
#
# COMPACT_ATOMS: atom_id res chain seq x y z
N MET A 1 -12.70 5.40 27.07
CA MET A 1 -13.36 5.98 25.88
C MET A 1 -13.60 7.47 26.09
N ILE A 2 -13.24 8.29 25.11
CA ILE A 2 -13.40 9.74 25.15
C ILE A 2 -14.47 10.19 24.15
N PHE A 3 -15.50 10.88 24.63
CA PHE A 3 -16.47 11.58 23.81
C PHE A 3 -16.06 13.04 23.62
N VAL A 4 -16.06 13.51 22.37
CA VAL A 4 -15.80 14.91 22.03
C VAL A 4 -17.02 15.48 21.32
N SER A 5 -17.71 16.40 21.97
CA SER A 5 -18.80 17.13 21.33
C SER A 5 -18.28 18.37 20.62
N ILE A 6 -18.62 18.54 19.35
CA ILE A 6 -18.29 19.71 18.54
C ILE A 6 -19.57 20.47 18.17
N ALA A 7 -19.65 21.74 18.55
CA ALA A 7 -20.84 22.57 18.30
C ALA A 7 -20.51 23.99 17.83
N GLU A 8 -21.51 24.68 17.27
CA GLU A 8 -21.45 26.11 16.91
C GLU A 8 -21.83 27.01 18.09
N ASP A 9 -22.81 26.57 18.88
CA ASP A 9 -23.32 27.28 20.06
C ASP A 9 -23.24 26.35 21.28
N LYS A 10 -22.94 26.93 22.45
CA LYS A 10 -22.99 26.23 23.74
C LYS A 10 -24.32 25.53 24.01
N ARG A 11 -25.43 26.07 23.49
CA ARG A 11 -26.77 25.47 23.65
C ARG A 11 -26.89 24.10 22.96
N GLU A 12 -26.17 23.89 21.87
CA GLU A 12 -26.21 22.62 21.12
C GLU A 12 -25.53 21.48 21.89
N PHE A 13 -24.60 21.79 22.80
CA PHE A 13 -23.98 20.76 23.65
C PHE A 13 -24.98 20.04 24.53
N VAL A 14 -26.09 20.68 24.92
CA VAL A 14 -27.12 20.03 25.75
C VAL A 14 -27.70 18.80 25.03
N ALA A 15 -27.99 18.91 23.73
CA ALA A 15 -28.51 17.80 22.95
C ALA A 15 -27.47 16.69 22.76
N LEU A 16 -26.20 17.06 22.55
CA LEU A 16 -25.12 16.09 22.42
C LEU A 16 -24.83 15.35 23.73
N ARG A 17 -24.89 16.04 24.88
CA ARG A 17 -24.79 15.45 26.22
C ARG A 17 -25.86 14.40 26.44
N CYS A 18 -27.11 14.67 26.07
CA CYS A 18 -28.17 13.66 26.15
C CYS A 18 -27.82 12.38 25.36
N GLY A 19 -27.18 12.51 24.19
CA GLY A 19 -26.69 11.37 23.42
C GLY A 19 -25.59 10.58 24.14
N VAL A 20 -24.63 11.27 24.77
CA VAL A 20 -23.58 10.65 25.59
C VAL A 20 -24.19 9.96 26.81
N ASP A 21 -25.13 10.60 27.50
CA ASP A 21 -25.80 10.07 28.67
C ASP A 21 -26.57 8.79 28.32
N LEU A 22 -27.33 8.79 27.22
CA LEU A 22 -28.03 7.61 26.72
C LEU A 22 -27.07 6.45 26.41
N PHE A 23 -25.92 6.73 25.78
CA PHE A 23 -24.91 5.71 25.51
C PHE A 23 -24.29 5.16 26.81
N SER A 24 -24.06 6.04 27.80
CA SER A 24 -23.48 5.67 29.10
C SER A 24 -24.35 4.70 29.90
N VAL A 25 -25.67 4.73 29.71
CA VAL A 25 -26.61 3.81 30.37
C VAL A 25 -26.37 2.36 29.94
N ALA A 26 -25.92 2.14 28.70
CA ALA A 26 -25.64 0.80 28.17
C ALA A 26 -24.24 0.27 28.56
N GLN A 27 -23.38 1.09 29.16
CA GLN A 27 -22.02 0.71 29.51
C GLN A 27 -21.95 0.02 30.87
N PRO A 28 -21.05 -0.97 31.05
CA PRO A 28 -20.79 -1.57 32.35
C PRO A 28 -20.37 -0.51 33.38
N ARG A 29 -20.93 -0.57 34.58
CA ARG A 29 -20.60 0.36 35.68
C ARG A 29 -19.59 -0.26 36.63
N VAL A 30 -18.67 0.54 37.17
CA VAL A 30 -17.67 0.11 38.15
C VAL A 30 -17.81 0.96 39.41
N GLY A 31 -17.94 0.30 40.56
CA GLY A 31 -18.09 0.93 41.88
C GLY A 31 -18.94 0.09 42.85
N ASP A 32 -18.69 0.21 44.15
CA ASP A 32 -19.45 -0.49 45.18
C ASP A 32 -20.87 0.09 45.27
N TRP A 33 -21.87 -0.76 45.06
CA TRP A 33 -23.26 -0.44 45.34
C TRP A 33 -23.40 -0.23 46.86
N PRO A 34 -23.97 0.89 47.36
CA PRO A 34 -24.92 1.80 46.72
C PRO A 34 -24.35 3.20 46.34
N THR A 35 -23.04 3.41 46.40
CA THR A 35 -22.42 4.70 46.07
C THR A 35 -22.34 4.88 44.56
N ASP A 36 -23.17 5.80 44.05
CA ASP A 36 -23.27 6.32 42.67
C ASP A 36 -22.34 5.65 41.62
N PRO A 37 -22.76 4.52 41.02
CA PRO A 37 -21.90 3.75 40.14
C PRO A 37 -21.65 4.53 38.84
N GLN A 38 -20.43 5.03 38.66
CA GLN A 38 -20.05 5.72 37.44
C GLN A 38 -19.73 4.72 36.30
N PRO A 39 -20.04 5.07 35.04
CA PRO A 39 -19.56 4.30 33.90
C PRO A 39 -18.03 4.36 33.91
N ALA A 40 -17.39 3.20 33.89
CA ALA A 40 -15.93 3.16 33.97
C ALA A 40 -15.31 3.84 32.73
N ASN A 41 -14.34 4.72 32.97
CA ASN A 41 -13.45 5.27 31.94
C ASN A 41 -14.14 6.06 30.80
N LEU A 42 -15.28 6.69 31.07
CA LEU A 42 -15.92 7.61 30.11
C LEU A 42 -15.50 9.05 30.41
N GLN A 43 -14.83 9.70 29.46
CA GLN A 43 -14.54 11.14 29.52
C GLN A 43 -15.39 11.89 28.49
N HIS A 44 -15.91 13.06 28.85
CA HIS A 44 -16.60 13.95 27.91
C HIS A 44 -15.87 15.29 27.79
N LYS A 45 -15.60 15.71 26.56
CA LYS A 45 -14.95 16.98 26.21
C LYS A 45 -15.85 17.77 25.27
N GLU A 46 -15.81 19.09 25.38
CA GLU A 46 -16.58 20.00 24.53
C GLU A 46 -15.64 20.92 23.78
N LEU A 47 -15.87 21.04 22.48
CA LEU A 47 -15.09 21.89 21.59
C LEU A 47 -16.02 22.80 20.81
N LEU A 48 -15.91 24.10 21.06
CA LEU A 48 -16.66 25.12 20.33
C LEU A 48 -15.89 25.50 19.07
N ILE A 49 -16.50 25.30 17.90
CA ILE A 49 -15.97 25.78 16.62
C ILE A 49 -16.89 26.89 16.13
N PRO A 50 -16.44 28.17 16.18
CA PRO A 50 -17.29 29.28 15.76
C PRO A 50 -17.65 29.15 14.26
N PRO A 51 -18.84 29.64 13.87
CA PRO A 51 -19.35 29.49 12.50
C PRO A 51 -18.50 30.23 11.45
N GLU A 52 -17.82 31.31 11.85
CA GLU A 52 -17.04 32.14 10.95
C GLU A 52 -15.59 32.27 11.42
N ALA A 53 -14.68 31.65 10.66
CA ALA A 53 -13.29 32.06 10.65
C ALA A 53 -13.19 33.27 9.69
N GLU A 54 -13.28 34.49 10.21
CA GLU A 54 -13.23 35.74 9.40
C GLU A 54 -12.01 35.80 8.46
N LYS A 55 -10.93 35.04 8.77
CA LYS A 55 -9.70 35.01 7.98
C LYS A 55 -9.25 33.56 7.70
N PRO A 56 -8.72 33.26 6.50
CA PRO A 56 -8.19 31.92 6.19
C PRO A 56 -7.09 31.46 7.15
N GLU A 57 -6.29 32.40 7.63
CA GLU A 57 -5.20 32.14 8.59
C GLU A 57 -5.73 31.65 9.94
N SER A 58 -6.89 32.12 10.38
CA SER A 58 -7.48 31.66 11.65
C SER A 58 -8.00 30.24 11.55
N LEU A 59 -8.43 29.78 10.37
CA LEU A 59 -8.84 28.39 10.14
C LEU A 59 -7.65 27.43 10.27
N LEU A 60 -6.48 27.79 9.71
CA LEU A 60 -5.27 26.97 9.80
C LEU A 60 -4.72 26.91 11.23
N ALA A 61 -4.74 28.03 11.95
CA ALA A 61 -4.36 28.08 13.36
C ALA A 61 -5.32 27.24 14.22
N ALA A 62 -6.63 27.40 14.03
CA ALA A 62 -7.64 26.60 14.73
C ALA A 62 -7.48 25.10 14.46
N PHE A 63 -7.19 24.71 13.21
CA PHE A 63 -6.87 23.31 12.91
C PHE A 63 -5.66 22.82 13.70
N ALA A 64 -4.56 23.57 13.71
CA ALA A 64 -3.35 23.15 14.41
C ALA A 64 -3.58 22.96 15.92
N ASP A 65 -4.30 23.89 16.55
CA ASP A 65 -4.61 23.85 17.98
C ASP A 65 -5.53 22.66 18.31
N ILE A 66 -6.63 22.49 17.57
CA ILE A 66 -7.58 21.40 17.78
C ILE A 66 -6.91 20.04 17.51
N ALA A 67 -6.12 19.96 16.44
CA ALA A 67 -5.44 18.72 16.07
C ALA A 67 -4.37 18.30 17.09
N ALA A 68 -3.72 19.28 17.75
CA ALA A 68 -2.81 19.00 18.85
C ALA A 68 -3.53 18.37 20.06
N GLU A 69 -4.71 18.90 20.43
CA GLU A 69 -5.53 18.34 21.51
C GLU A 69 -6.07 16.95 21.16
N PHE A 70 -6.60 16.75 19.95
CA PHE A 70 -7.08 15.44 19.49
C PHE A 70 -5.97 14.39 19.51
N SER A 71 -4.76 14.79 19.13
CA SER A 71 -3.58 13.91 19.16
C SER A 71 -3.19 13.48 20.58
N LYS A 72 -3.53 14.26 21.62
CA LYS A 72 -3.34 13.84 23.01
C LYS A 72 -4.38 12.78 23.37
N TRP A 73 -5.66 13.03 23.09
CA TRP A 73 -6.75 12.12 23.45
C TRP A 73 -6.62 10.75 22.76
N LEU A 74 -6.25 10.72 21.48
CA LEU A 74 -6.08 9.48 20.72
C LEU A 74 -4.90 8.61 21.19
N LYS A 75 -3.98 9.12 22.02
CA LYS A 75 -2.91 8.31 22.63
C LYS A 75 -3.41 7.55 23.85
N GLU A 76 -4.45 8.04 24.51
CA GLU A 76 -4.95 7.52 25.77
C GLU A 76 -6.04 6.49 25.54
N ASP A 77 -6.93 6.76 24.58
CA ASP A 77 -8.21 6.06 24.49
C ASP A 77 -8.82 6.12 23.09
N GLU A 78 -9.87 5.32 22.87
CA GLU A 78 -10.72 5.44 21.70
C GLU A 78 -11.56 6.74 21.76
N VAL A 79 -11.52 7.51 20.68
CA VAL A 79 -12.19 8.81 20.58
C VAL A 79 -13.41 8.74 19.68
N THR A 80 -14.56 9.10 20.24
CA THR A 80 -15.82 9.26 19.52
C THR A 80 -16.21 10.74 19.49
N ILE A 81 -16.44 11.26 18.29
CA ILE A 81 -16.72 12.67 18.03
C ILE A 81 -18.18 12.81 17.61
N LEU A 82 -18.90 13.64 18.35
CA LEU A 82 -20.29 13.98 18.11
C LEU A 82 -20.35 15.42 17.59
N VAL A 83 -20.76 15.61 16.34
CA VAL A 83 -20.89 16.94 15.73
C VAL A 83 -22.36 17.35 15.76
N SER A 84 -22.66 18.52 16.35
CA SER A 84 -24.04 19.00 16.51
C SER A 84 -24.77 19.09 15.17
N GLN A 85 -24.11 19.71 14.18
CA GLN A 85 -24.64 19.91 12.85
C GLN A 85 -23.55 20.06 11.79
N VAL A 86 -23.88 19.59 10.59
CA VAL A 86 -23.02 19.61 9.41
C VAL A 86 -23.86 19.86 8.16
N GLU A 87 -23.33 20.61 7.20
CA GLU A 87 -23.82 20.61 5.81
C GLU A 87 -22.95 19.68 4.95
N PRO A 88 -23.37 18.43 4.65
CA PRO A 88 -22.48 17.44 4.04
C PRO A 88 -21.96 17.84 2.66
N MET A 89 -22.67 18.69 1.94
CA MET A 89 -22.25 19.24 0.65
C MET A 89 -21.11 20.25 0.78
N ALA A 90 -20.97 20.88 1.95
CA ALA A 90 -19.91 21.83 2.29
C ALA A 90 -18.71 21.19 3.01
N LEU A 91 -18.76 19.88 3.32
CA LEU A 91 -17.65 19.10 3.90
C LEU A 91 -16.47 18.95 2.92
N ASN A 92 -15.75 20.04 2.71
CA ASN A 92 -14.65 20.13 1.78
C ASN A 92 -13.50 20.89 2.43
N PRO A 93 -12.31 20.27 2.59
CA PRO A 93 -11.21 20.89 3.30
C PRO A 93 -10.67 22.14 2.60
N LEU A 94 -10.98 22.34 1.32
CA LEU A 94 -10.48 23.48 0.54
C LEU A 94 -11.39 24.70 0.59
N LEU A 95 -12.58 24.59 1.17
CA LEU A 95 -13.45 25.75 1.37
C LEU A 95 -12.97 26.54 2.59
N LYS A 96 -13.61 27.67 2.86
CA LYS A 96 -13.29 28.56 3.99
C LYS A 96 -14.49 28.63 4.95
N THR A 97 -15.05 27.47 5.26
CA THR A 97 -16.23 27.32 6.12
C THR A 97 -15.86 26.52 7.36
N ARG A 98 -16.71 26.55 8.39
CA ARG A 98 -16.62 25.62 9.53
C ARG A 98 -16.56 24.15 9.10
N ASP A 99 -17.39 23.76 8.13
CA ASP A 99 -17.39 22.40 7.57
C ASP A 99 -16.07 22.05 6.87
N SER A 100 -15.29 23.05 6.45
CA SER A 100 -13.93 22.85 5.92
C SER A 100 -12.97 22.43 7.02
N LEU A 101 -13.04 23.07 8.19
CA LEU A 101 -12.24 22.68 9.36
C LEU A 101 -12.63 21.26 9.82
N LEU A 102 -13.93 20.94 9.86
CA LEU A 102 -14.39 19.58 10.14
C LEU A 102 -13.86 18.57 9.12
N ALA A 103 -13.92 18.89 7.82
CA ALA A 103 -13.36 18.07 6.77
C ALA A 103 -11.84 17.86 6.91
N MET A 104 -11.09 18.89 7.33
CA MET A 104 -9.65 18.76 7.63
C MET A 104 -9.41 17.81 8.80
N LEU A 105 -10.20 17.91 9.88
CA LEU A 105 -10.07 17.03 11.04
C LEU A 105 -10.45 15.58 10.71
N ILE A 106 -11.52 15.36 9.93
CA ILE A 106 -11.94 14.03 9.45
C ILE A 106 -10.80 13.34 8.68
N LEU A 107 -10.07 14.09 7.84
CA LEU A 107 -8.93 13.56 7.11
C LEU A 107 -7.68 13.37 7.99
N ALA A 108 -7.50 14.16 9.04
CA ALA A 108 -6.35 14.12 9.94
C ALA A 108 -6.45 13.01 11.02
N PHE A 109 -7.66 12.56 11.33
CA PHE A 109 -7.96 11.59 12.40
C PHE A 109 -8.79 10.41 11.89
N PRO A 110 -8.20 9.56 11.02
CA PRO A 110 -8.90 8.40 10.46
C PRO A 110 -9.32 7.37 11.51
N GLU A 111 -8.69 7.34 12.69
CA GLU A 111 -9.04 6.44 13.78
C GLU A 111 -10.16 6.96 14.70
N ALA A 112 -10.57 8.23 14.56
CA ALA A 112 -11.69 8.76 15.34
C ALA A 112 -13.03 8.36 14.73
N ARG A 113 -14.02 8.04 15.57
CA ARG A 113 -15.40 7.77 15.13
C ARG A 113 -16.14 9.09 15.02
N TRP A 114 -16.80 9.35 13.89
CA TRP A 114 -17.49 10.62 13.64
C TRP A 114 -18.98 10.38 13.45
N PHE A 115 -19.80 11.05 14.28
CA PHE A 115 -21.26 11.01 14.19
C PHE A 115 -21.84 12.43 14.15
N VAL A 116 -22.91 12.60 13.38
CA VAL A 116 -23.53 13.90 13.10
C VAL A 116 -24.96 13.93 13.63
N GLY A 117 -25.29 14.96 14.41
CA GLY A 117 -26.64 15.18 14.93
C GLY A 117 -27.60 15.65 13.86
N THR A 118 -27.45 16.90 13.44
CA THR A 118 -28.34 17.54 12.47
C THR A 118 -27.66 17.66 11.11
N ILE A 119 -28.32 17.15 10.06
CA ILE A 119 -27.83 17.25 8.68
C ILE A 119 -28.60 18.36 7.96
N ARG A 120 -27.87 19.38 7.50
CA ARG A 120 -28.40 20.52 6.76
C ARG A 120 -28.27 20.30 5.24
N GLY A 121 -29.05 21.06 4.46
CA GLY A 121 -28.91 21.12 2.99
C GLY A 121 -30.05 20.48 2.19
N TYR A 122 -31.04 19.86 2.84
CA TYR A 122 -32.22 19.30 2.16
C TYR A 122 -33.03 20.38 1.42
N GLY A 123 -33.65 20.00 0.30
CA GLY A 123 -34.54 20.88 -0.48
C GLY A 123 -33.81 21.90 -1.36
N LYS A 124 -32.48 21.85 -1.45
CA LYS A 124 -31.70 22.66 -2.41
C LYS A 124 -31.78 22.10 -3.84
N SER A 125 -31.82 20.77 -3.99
CA SER A 125 -32.10 20.07 -5.25
C SER A 125 -32.52 18.62 -5.00
N ASP A 126 -33.45 18.07 -5.80
CA ASP A 126 -33.95 16.69 -5.67
C ASP A 126 -32.84 15.62 -5.75
N GLY A 127 -31.76 15.91 -6.49
CA GLY A 127 -30.61 15.02 -6.63
C GLY A 127 -29.73 14.95 -5.37
N ASP A 128 -29.68 16.05 -4.61
CA ASP A 128 -28.87 16.12 -3.39
C ASP A 128 -29.56 15.41 -2.23
N ASP A 129 -30.89 15.44 -2.14
CA ASP A 129 -31.64 14.83 -1.04
C ASP A 129 -31.36 13.32 -0.92
N LYS A 130 -31.38 12.57 -2.04
CA LYS A 130 -31.02 11.14 -2.04
C LYS A 130 -29.58 10.89 -1.56
N ARG A 131 -28.67 11.80 -1.89
CA ARG A 131 -27.27 11.70 -1.45
C ARG A 131 -27.15 12.00 0.03
N LEU A 132 -27.90 12.98 0.53
CA LEU A 132 -27.98 13.34 1.94
C LEU A 132 -28.63 12.23 2.77
N ASP A 133 -29.63 11.53 2.24
CA ASP A 133 -30.21 10.35 2.89
C ASP A 133 -29.18 9.23 3.04
N GLY A 134 -28.39 8.97 1.99
CA GLY A 134 -27.29 8.01 2.04
C GLY A 134 -26.18 8.41 3.01
N PHE A 135 -25.88 9.72 3.12
CA PHE A 135 -24.94 10.25 4.11
C PHE A 135 -25.49 10.07 5.53
N ARG A 136 -26.76 10.43 5.75
CA ARG A 136 -27.46 10.31 7.04
C ARG A 136 -27.47 8.88 7.54
N ALA A 137 -27.83 7.93 6.68
CA ALA A 137 -27.90 6.52 7.05
C ALA A 137 -26.55 5.98 7.58
N ARG A 138 -25.41 6.53 7.15
CA ARG A 138 -24.06 6.08 7.54
C ARG A 138 -23.40 6.87 8.68
N HIS A 139 -23.80 8.13 8.88
CA HIS A 139 -23.05 9.06 9.71
C HIS A 139 -23.90 9.79 10.76
N ASP A 140 -25.20 9.53 10.85
CA ASP A 140 -26.03 10.15 11.87
C ASP A 140 -25.75 9.63 13.29
N LEU A 141 -26.28 10.32 14.30
CA LEU A 141 -26.15 9.91 15.71
C LEU A 141 -26.74 8.53 16.02
N SER A 142 -27.68 8.01 15.23
CA SER A 142 -28.26 6.69 15.49
C SER A 142 -27.21 5.58 15.32
N ASN A 143 -26.21 5.81 14.48
CA ASN A 143 -25.08 4.91 14.28
C ASN A 143 -24.16 4.81 15.53
N LEU A 144 -24.32 5.69 16.53
CA LEU A 144 -23.59 5.58 17.80
C LEU A 144 -23.90 4.27 18.54
N PHE A 145 -25.12 3.77 18.41
CA PHE A 145 -25.60 2.56 19.08
C PHE A 145 -25.31 1.28 18.30
N GLN A 146 -24.65 1.37 17.15
CA GLN A 146 -24.22 0.19 16.40
C GLN A 146 -22.99 -0.43 17.06
N PRO A 147 -22.79 -1.75 16.88
CA PRO A 147 -21.59 -2.42 17.33
C PRO A 147 -20.34 -1.69 16.88
N GLN A 148 -19.34 -1.66 17.75
CA GLN A 148 -18.14 -0.91 17.52
C GLN A 148 -17.40 -1.45 16.30
N GLN A 149 -17.07 -0.53 15.39
CA GLN A 149 -16.28 -0.81 14.19
C GLN A 149 -15.11 0.16 14.13
N THR A 150 -13.96 -0.32 13.65
CA THR A 150 -12.80 0.55 13.45
C THR A 150 -13.06 1.53 12.30
N PRO A 151 -12.97 2.86 12.52
CA PRO A 151 -13.10 3.85 11.44
C PRO A 151 -11.82 3.96 10.59
N LEU A 152 -10.73 3.29 11.00
CA LEU A 152 -9.38 3.43 10.46
C LEU A 152 -9.28 3.14 8.96
N PHE A 153 -10.14 2.30 8.39
CA PHE A 153 -10.15 1.96 6.96
C PHE A 153 -11.34 2.54 6.20
N ASP A 154 -11.99 3.55 6.77
CA ASP A 154 -13.07 4.31 6.16
C ASP A 154 -14.26 3.45 5.72
N GLY A 155 -14.59 2.38 6.45
CA GLY A 155 -15.70 1.48 6.08
C GLY A 155 -17.02 2.23 5.83
N ALA A 156 -17.36 3.20 6.68
CA ALA A 156 -18.54 4.04 6.51
C ALA A 156 -18.43 5.05 5.33
N GLY A 157 -17.23 5.35 4.84
CA GLY A 157 -17.00 6.21 3.67
C GLY A 157 -17.06 7.71 3.95
N LEU A 158 -16.79 8.14 5.18
CA LEU A 158 -16.81 9.57 5.52
C LEU A 158 -15.61 10.30 4.91
N ARG A 159 -14.40 9.70 4.96
CA ARG A 159 -13.22 10.31 4.33
C ARG A 159 -13.32 10.28 2.82
N ASP A 160 -13.84 9.20 2.24
CA ASP A 160 -14.11 9.11 0.81
C ASP A 160 -15.13 10.17 0.37
N TRP A 161 -16.17 10.44 1.17
CA TRP A 161 -17.10 11.55 0.95
C TRP A 161 -16.39 12.90 0.96
N VAL A 162 -15.55 13.18 1.97
CA VAL A 162 -14.78 14.44 2.03
C VAL A 162 -13.87 14.59 0.80
N ARG A 163 -13.21 13.51 0.37
CA ARG A 163 -12.39 13.48 -0.84
C ARG A 163 -13.23 13.73 -2.10
N GLU A 164 -14.47 13.23 -2.16
CA GLU A 164 -15.43 13.57 -3.22
C GLU A 164 -15.65 15.06 -3.33
N ARG A 165 -16.06 15.67 -2.22
CA ARG A 165 -16.37 17.09 -2.16
C ARG A 165 -15.14 17.91 -2.52
N ALA A 166 -13.95 17.48 -2.09
CA ALA A 166 -12.68 18.11 -2.47
C ALA A 166 -12.40 18.02 -3.98
N LYS A 167 -12.73 16.90 -4.65
CA LYS A 167 -12.57 16.71 -6.10
C LYS A 167 -13.59 17.48 -6.93
N ASP A 168 -14.83 17.58 -6.45
CA ASP A 168 -15.92 18.28 -7.12
C ASP A 168 -15.82 19.81 -6.98
N ALA A 169 -14.99 20.28 -6.05
CA ALA A 169 -14.80 21.67 -5.73
C ALA A 169 -14.43 22.51 -6.96
N LYS A 170 -15.34 23.38 -7.38
CA LYS A 170 -15.00 24.53 -8.23
C LYS A 170 -14.39 25.62 -7.34
N GLY A 171 -13.32 26.22 -7.82
CA GLY A 171 -12.73 27.45 -7.29
C GLY A 171 -13.70 28.61 -7.45
N THR A 172 -13.36 29.74 -6.81
CA THR A 172 -14.13 30.99 -6.89
C THR A 172 -14.22 31.54 -8.31
N ASP A 173 -13.27 31.18 -9.15
CA ASP A 173 -13.20 31.44 -10.59
C ASP A 173 -13.96 30.40 -11.44
N GLY A 174 -14.71 29.49 -10.79
CA GLY A 174 -15.42 28.39 -11.44
C GLY A 174 -14.50 27.25 -11.91
N THR A 175 -13.20 27.35 -11.65
CA THR A 175 -12.21 26.38 -12.13
C THR A 175 -12.07 25.23 -11.15
N LYS A 176 -12.15 23.96 -11.58
CA LYS A 176 -12.00 22.86 -10.62
C LYS A 176 -10.65 23.00 -9.91
N LYS A 177 -10.67 22.97 -8.58
CA LYS A 177 -9.44 23.01 -7.79
C LYS A 177 -8.56 21.84 -8.18
N ASP A 178 -7.26 22.03 -8.02
CA ASP A 178 -6.22 21.11 -8.41
C ASP A 178 -6.17 19.89 -7.45
N THR A 179 -7.24 19.09 -7.42
CA THR A 179 -7.48 17.94 -6.54
C THR A 179 -7.91 16.67 -7.27
N ARG A 180 -7.93 16.68 -8.61
CA ARG A 180 -8.32 15.51 -9.44
C ARG A 180 -7.50 14.26 -9.12
N TYR A 181 -6.28 14.48 -8.65
CA TYR A 181 -5.35 13.44 -8.24
C TYR A 181 -5.76 12.67 -6.97
N LEU A 182 -6.69 13.19 -6.16
CA LEU A 182 -7.10 12.53 -4.91
C LEU A 182 -7.76 11.18 -5.23
N PRO A 183 -7.22 10.04 -4.76
CA PRO A 183 -7.83 8.76 -5.06
C PRO A 183 -9.18 8.60 -4.33
N ARG A 184 -10.09 7.83 -4.93
CA ARG A 184 -11.40 7.47 -4.38
C ARG A 184 -11.46 5.98 -4.07
N ARG A 185 -12.28 5.60 -3.09
CA ARG A 185 -12.51 4.22 -2.66
C ARG A 185 -14.01 3.96 -2.65
N GLU A 186 -14.57 3.73 -3.84
CA GLU A 186 -16.03 3.64 -3.98
C GLU A 186 -16.59 2.32 -3.41
N GLN A 187 -15.80 1.26 -3.48
CA GLN A 187 -16.18 -0.10 -3.12
C GLN A 187 -15.94 -0.41 -1.65
N LEU A 188 -16.76 -1.29 -1.08
CA LEU A 188 -16.65 -1.76 0.30
C LEU A 188 -16.05 -3.15 0.36
N ALA A 189 -15.04 -3.33 1.20
CA ALA A 189 -14.48 -4.61 1.58
C ALA A 189 -14.79 -4.92 3.04
N ILE A 190 -14.87 -6.20 3.36
CA ILE A 190 -14.93 -6.70 4.73
C ILE A 190 -13.77 -7.66 4.93
N ALA A 191 -13.08 -7.50 6.05
CA ALA A 191 -12.13 -8.46 6.56
C ALA A 191 -12.66 -9.07 7.86
N MET A 192 -12.83 -10.38 7.91
CA MET A 192 -13.30 -11.10 9.09
C MET A 192 -12.25 -12.09 9.59
N ASP A 193 -11.86 -11.96 10.84
CA ASP A 193 -10.97 -12.90 11.52
C ASP A 193 -11.21 -12.75 13.03
N GLU A 194 -11.28 -13.84 13.79
CA GLU A 194 -11.43 -13.75 15.25
C GLU A 194 -10.24 -13.08 15.93
N GLU A 195 -9.07 -13.11 15.29
CA GLU A 195 -7.88 -12.40 15.75
C GLU A 195 -7.89 -10.96 15.20
N THR A 196 -7.96 -9.97 16.09
CA THR A 196 -8.03 -8.55 15.72
C THR A 196 -6.87 -8.11 14.83
N ASP A 197 -5.66 -8.62 15.05
CA ASP A 197 -4.49 -8.29 14.23
C ASP A 197 -4.65 -8.80 12.78
N TYR A 198 -5.20 -10.00 12.59
CA TYR A 198 -5.50 -10.55 11.27
C TYR A 198 -6.61 -9.77 10.58
N ALA A 199 -7.71 -9.47 11.29
CA ALA A 199 -8.79 -8.68 10.75
C ALA A 199 -8.28 -7.29 10.29
N ASN A 200 -7.42 -6.65 11.08
CA ASN A 200 -6.82 -5.36 10.74
C ASN A 200 -5.84 -5.46 9.56
N LEU A 201 -4.96 -6.46 9.50
CA LEU A 201 -4.03 -6.62 8.38
C LEU A 201 -4.77 -6.91 7.06
N HIS A 202 -5.80 -7.75 7.10
CA HIS A 202 -6.63 -8.05 5.94
C HIS A 202 -7.45 -6.81 5.51
N ALA A 203 -8.04 -6.07 6.45
CA ALA A 203 -8.74 -4.82 6.15
C ALA A 203 -7.80 -3.78 5.55
N TYR A 204 -6.60 -3.64 6.12
CA TYR A 204 -5.55 -2.77 5.58
C TYR A 204 -5.15 -3.19 4.17
N THR A 205 -5.00 -4.49 3.91
CA THR A 205 -4.70 -5.01 2.57
C THR A 205 -5.75 -4.54 1.57
N ALA A 206 -7.04 -4.71 1.87
CA ALA A 206 -8.11 -4.19 1.00
C ALA A 206 -8.07 -2.66 0.87
N TYR A 207 -7.85 -1.95 1.98
CA TYR A 207 -7.78 -0.48 2.03
C TYR A 207 -6.68 0.10 1.15
N ARG A 208 -5.51 -0.52 1.23
CA ARG A 208 -4.32 -0.22 0.44
C ARG A 208 -4.56 -0.35 -1.05
N PHE A 209 -5.35 -1.34 -1.46
CA PHE A 209 -5.68 -1.57 -2.87
C PHE A 209 -6.99 -0.91 -3.32
N GLY A 210 -7.47 0.08 -2.58
CA GLY A 210 -8.51 1.00 -3.06
C GLY A 210 -9.94 0.69 -2.65
N PHE A 211 -10.12 -0.14 -1.63
CA PHE A 211 -11.44 -0.37 -1.03
C PHE A 211 -11.58 0.47 0.24
N ARG A 212 -12.80 0.87 0.59
CA ARG A 212 -13.14 1.12 2.00
C ARG A 212 -13.18 -0.24 2.69
N ALA A 213 -12.76 -0.34 3.93
CA ALA A 213 -12.75 -1.64 4.61
C ALA A 213 -13.35 -1.59 6.01
N LEU A 214 -13.95 -2.71 6.41
CA LEU A 214 -14.35 -3.00 7.78
C LEU A 214 -13.51 -4.16 8.29
N ALA A 215 -12.78 -3.96 9.39
CA ALA A 215 -12.18 -5.06 10.13
C ALA A 215 -13.19 -5.55 11.18
N ILE A 216 -13.53 -6.83 11.11
CA ILE A 216 -14.54 -7.46 11.97
C ILE A 216 -13.86 -8.62 12.71
N SER A 217 -13.67 -8.44 14.02
CA SER A 217 -13.17 -9.48 14.93
C SER A 217 -14.17 -9.90 16.01
N GLY A 218 -15.37 -9.31 16.00
CA GLY A 218 -16.44 -9.60 16.95
C GLY A 218 -17.73 -10.02 16.25
N ARG A 219 -18.52 -10.86 16.94
CA ARG A 219 -19.79 -11.38 16.42
C ARG A 219 -20.79 -10.28 16.14
N GLU A 220 -20.92 -9.32 17.05
CA GLU A 220 -21.90 -8.24 16.97
C GLU A 220 -21.68 -7.39 15.71
N ALA A 221 -20.42 -7.07 15.41
CA ALA A 221 -20.06 -6.35 14.18
C ALA A 221 -20.34 -7.20 12.94
N ALA A 222 -20.10 -8.51 12.97
CA ALA A 222 -20.44 -9.42 11.88
C ALA A 222 -21.96 -9.47 11.63
N ASP A 223 -22.78 -9.62 12.69
CA ASP A 223 -24.24 -9.65 12.59
C ASP A 223 -24.80 -8.32 12.08
N ALA A 224 -24.25 -7.19 12.54
CA ALA A 224 -24.63 -5.85 12.10
C ALA A 224 -24.40 -5.61 10.60
N VAL A 225 -23.37 -6.23 10.02
CA VAL A 225 -22.98 -5.97 8.61
C VAL A 225 -23.45 -7.08 7.67
N LEU A 226 -23.42 -8.33 8.11
CA LEU A 226 -23.62 -9.51 7.27
C LEU A 226 -24.77 -10.40 7.73
N GLY A 227 -25.31 -10.16 8.93
CA GLY A 227 -26.32 -11.00 9.58
C GLY A 227 -27.65 -11.07 8.84
N ARG A 228 -28.66 -11.63 9.51
CA ARG A 228 -30.02 -11.77 8.94
C ARG A 228 -30.74 -10.43 8.77
N ASN A 229 -30.45 -9.49 9.67
CA ASN A 229 -30.98 -8.13 9.66
C ASN A 229 -29.79 -7.16 9.62
N PRO A 230 -29.00 -7.17 8.55
CA PRO A 230 -27.85 -6.28 8.46
C PRO A 230 -28.36 -4.84 8.37
N PHE A 231 -27.61 -3.91 8.93
CA PHE A 231 -27.97 -2.51 8.81
C PHE A 231 -27.92 -2.09 7.32
N PRO A 232 -29.02 -1.52 6.76
CA PRO A 232 -29.14 -1.32 5.32
C PRO A 232 -28.02 -0.48 4.68
N GLN A 233 -27.40 0.43 5.44
CA GLN A 233 -26.39 1.35 4.94
C GLN A 233 -25.08 0.67 4.50
N TRP A 234 -24.82 -0.56 4.96
CA TRP A 234 -23.63 -1.31 4.55
C TRP A 234 -23.79 -1.94 3.15
N GLY A 235 -25.02 -2.27 2.76
CA GLY A 235 -25.30 -2.97 1.51
C GLY A 235 -24.55 -4.31 1.41
N THR A 236 -24.40 -4.82 0.20
CA THR A 236 -23.55 -6.00 -0.04
C THR A 236 -22.11 -5.56 -0.32
N PRO A 237 -21.10 -6.12 0.36
CA PRO A 237 -19.70 -5.78 0.10
C PRO A 237 -19.26 -6.26 -1.31
N ASP A 238 -18.28 -5.56 -1.87
CA ASP A 238 -17.63 -5.90 -3.13
C ASP A 238 -16.53 -6.95 -2.95
N LEU A 239 -15.88 -6.96 -1.78
CA LEU A 239 -14.80 -7.87 -1.43
C LEU A 239 -14.98 -8.39 0.00
N VAL A 240 -14.80 -9.70 0.21
CA VAL A 240 -14.75 -10.32 1.54
C VAL A 240 -13.45 -11.13 1.65
N LEU A 241 -12.63 -10.79 2.64
CA LEU A 241 -11.47 -11.56 3.08
C LEU A 241 -11.84 -12.17 4.43
N GLU A 242 -11.93 -13.48 4.55
CA GLU A 242 -12.34 -14.08 5.83
C GLU A 242 -11.54 -15.33 6.17
N ASP A 243 -11.36 -15.60 7.46
CA ASP A 243 -10.79 -16.87 7.91
C ASP A 243 -11.78 -18.03 7.69
N LEU A 244 -11.26 -19.21 7.36
CA LEU A 244 -12.07 -20.40 7.17
C LEU A 244 -12.61 -20.93 8.51
N PHE A 245 -11.90 -20.74 9.61
CA PHE A 245 -12.21 -21.29 10.92
C PHE A 245 -12.71 -20.24 11.91
N LEU A 246 -13.45 -19.24 11.42
CA LEU A 246 -14.06 -18.20 12.24
C LEU A 246 -14.77 -18.75 13.50
N ASN A 247 -14.32 -18.25 14.64
CA ASN A 247 -14.94 -18.50 15.93
C ASN A 247 -14.81 -17.27 16.83
N PHE A 248 -15.82 -16.39 16.78
CA PHE A 248 -15.76 -15.12 17.50
C PHE A 248 -15.73 -15.32 19.03
N PRO A 249 -14.87 -14.58 19.77
CA PRO A 249 -14.75 -14.72 21.22
C PRO A 249 -16.04 -14.41 22.00
N SER A 250 -16.89 -13.54 21.45
CA SER A 250 -18.17 -13.13 22.02
C SER A 250 -19.25 -14.23 22.00
N GLY A 251 -18.93 -15.43 21.52
CA GLY A 251 -19.79 -16.62 21.55
C GLY A 251 -20.49 -16.94 20.23
N GLY A 252 -21.26 -18.05 20.26
CA GLY A 252 -21.95 -18.62 19.10
C GLY A 252 -21.44 -20.02 18.75
N HIS A 253 -22.06 -20.62 17.74
CA HIS A 253 -21.54 -21.86 17.15
C HIS A 253 -20.33 -21.55 16.26
N GLY A 254 -19.36 -22.46 16.20
CA GLY A 254 -18.24 -22.34 15.28
C GLY A 254 -18.74 -22.17 13.85
N LEU A 255 -18.21 -21.16 13.14
CA LEU A 255 -18.69 -20.78 11.81
C LEU A 255 -17.95 -21.55 10.70
N SER A 256 -17.27 -22.65 11.03
CA SER A 256 -16.44 -23.39 10.07
C SER A 256 -17.27 -24.18 9.04
N ASP A 257 -18.54 -24.50 9.30
CA ASP A 257 -19.47 -25.04 8.30
C ASP A 257 -20.02 -23.88 7.43
N LEU A 258 -19.46 -23.75 6.22
CA LEU A 258 -19.75 -22.63 5.32
C LEU A 258 -21.20 -22.59 4.86
N GLU A 259 -21.81 -23.77 4.63
CA GLU A 259 -23.12 -23.88 4.00
C GLU A 259 -24.24 -23.88 5.03
N ARG A 260 -24.14 -24.75 6.04
CA ARG A 260 -25.27 -25.02 6.94
C ARG A 260 -25.37 -24.02 8.07
N VAL A 261 -24.24 -23.46 8.49
CA VAL A 261 -24.14 -22.52 9.60
C VAL A 261 -23.84 -21.13 9.05
N ARG A 262 -22.64 -20.91 8.49
CA ARG A 262 -22.18 -19.56 8.09
C ARG A 262 -23.11 -18.91 7.07
N GLY A 263 -23.51 -19.61 6.00
CA GLY A 263 -24.41 -19.06 4.99
C GLY A 263 -25.81 -18.70 5.51
N LYS A 264 -26.29 -19.38 6.57
CA LYS A 264 -27.59 -19.07 7.20
C LYS A 264 -27.52 -17.94 8.21
N GLU A 265 -26.39 -17.81 8.88
CA GLU A 265 -26.15 -16.74 9.84
C GLU A 265 -25.80 -15.44 9.12
N PHE A 266 -25.04 -15.54 8.03
CA PHE A 266 -24.60 -14.43 7.20
C PHE A 266 -25.09 -14.54 5.75
N PRO A 267 -26.42 -14.38 5.51
CA PRO A 267 -27.00 -14.52 4.17
C PRO A 267 -26.44 -13.53 3.14
N VAL A 268 -25.87 -12.41 3.58
CA VAL A 268 -25.19 -11.46 2.70
C VAL A 268 -24.00 -12.12 1.97
N LEU A 269 -23.30 -13.08 2.58
CA LEU A 269 -22.18 -13.79 1.95
C LEU A 269 -22.63 -14.63 0.75
N GLU A 270 -23.85 -15.17 0.76
CA GLU A 270 -24.43 -15.88 -0.38
C GLU A 270 -24.67 -14.94 -1.57
N GLN A 271 -24.93 -13.66 -1.32
CA GLN A 271 -25.07 -12.64 -2.37
C GLN A 271 -23.72 -12.18 -2.95
N VAL A 272 -22.63 -12.33 -2.19
CA VAL A 272 -21.26 -12.03 -2.65
C VAL A 272 -20.76 -13.14 -3.56
N SER A 273 -21.04 -14.40 -3.21
CA SER A 273 -20.60 -15.58 -3.95
C SER A 273 -21.77 -16.52 -4.25
N PRO A 274 -22.66 -16.17 -5.19
CA PRO A 274 -23.79 -17.03 -5.55
C PRO A 274 -23.32 -18.34 -6.23
N PRO A 275 -24.08 -19.44 -6.12
CA PRO A 275 -23.74 -20.70 -6.78
C PRO A 275 -23.76 -20.55 -8.31
N ILE A 276 -22.87 -21.27 -9.00
CA ILE A 276 -22.83 -21.27 -10.47
C ILE A 276 -24.10 -21.93 -11.02
N GLN A 277 -24.90 -21.19 -11.82
CA GLN A 277 -26.18 -21.67 -12.35
C GLN A 277 -26.09 -22.75 -13.44
N LYS A 278 -24.89 -23.07 -13.95
CA LYS A 278 -24.66 -24.15 -14.92
C LYS A 278 -23.42 -24.96 -14.53
N PRO A 279 -23.50 -26.30 -14.42
CA PRO A 279 -22.32 -27.12 -14.21
C PRO A 279 -21.44 -26.97 -15.45
N TYR A 280 -20.29 -26.31 -15.28
CA TYR A 280 -19.17 -26.58 -16.18
C TYR A 280 -18.79 -28.06 -15.97
N PRO A 281 -18.32 -28.75 -17.02
CA PRO A 281 -17.85 -30.13 -16.88
C PRO A 281 -16.88 -30.21 -15.69
N PRO A 282 -16.97 -31.28 -14.88
CA PRO A 282 -16.16 -31.43 -13.68
C PRO A 282 -14.69 -31.22 -14.05
N ILE A 283 -14.04 -30.28 -13.37
CA ILE A 283 -12.59 -30.14 -13.41
C ILE A 283 -12.07 -31.37 -12.66
N GLU A 284 -11.87 -32.48 -13.37
CA GLU A 284 -11.18 -33.64 -12.82
C GLU A 284 -9.83 -33.19 -12.26
N GLU A 285 -9.59 -33.62 -11.03
CA GLU A 285 -8.52 -33.18 -10.15
C GLU A 285 -7.13 -33.45 -10.75
N VAL A 286 -6.50 -32.43 -11.32
CA VAL A 286 -5.03 -32.33 -11.32
C VAL A 286 -4.62 -31.63 -10.04
N PHE A 287 -4.77 -32.34 -8.92
CA PHE A 287 -4.13 -31.99 -7.64
C PHE A 287 -3.00 -32.97 -7.38
N SER A 288 -1.97 -32.94 -8.22
CA SER A 288 -0.64 -33.40 -7.83
C SER A 288 -0.01 -32.35 -6.92
N PRO A 289 0.50 -32.72 -5.72
CA PRO A 289 1.29 -31.80 -4.93
C PRO A 289 2.68 -31.72 -5.56
N LEU A 290 2.90 -30.82 -6.52
CA LEU A 290 4.17 -30.22 -6.94
C LEU A 290 3.98 -29.48 -8.28
N GLU A 291 4.58 -28.29 -8.35
CA GLU A 291 4.71 -27.33 -9.46
C GLU A 291 3.58 -26.27 -9.64
N GLU A 292 3.99 -25.03 -9.35
CA GLU A 292 3.25 -23.76 -9.39
C GLU A 292 2.90 -23.32 -10.82
N GLU A 293 2.05 -24.02 -11.57
CA GLU A 293 1.51 -23.46 -12.82
C GLU A 293 0.09 -23.96 -13.07
N SER A 294 -0.89 -23.36 -12.37
CA SER A 294 -2.31 -23.52 -12.74
C SER A 294 -2.54 -22.95 -14.15
N PRO A 295 -3.18 -23.69 -15.07
CA PRO A 295 -3.46 -23.20 -16.41
C PRO A 295 -4.31 -21.93 -16.36
N LEU A 296 -3.93 -20.95 -17.18
CA LEU A 296 -4.69 -19.74 -17.46
C LEU A 296 -6.09 -20.13 -17.96
N ILE A 297 -7.07 -20.17 -17.04
CA ILE A 297 -8.48 -20.28 -17.40
C ILE A 297 -8.83 -19.02 -18.20
N ASP A 298 -9.11 -19.20 -19.49
CA ASP A 298 -9.59 -18.12 -20.35
C ASP A 298 -10.91 -17.55 -19.79
N ASP A 299 -10.84 -16.31 -19.31
CA ASP A 299 -11.94 -15.56 -18.68
C ASP A 299 -12.99 -15.14 -19.73
N ALA A 300 -13.71 -16.11 -20.30
CA ALA A 300 -14.81 -15.91 -21.25
C ALA A 300 -16.11 -15.45 -20.55
N TYR A 301 -16.06 -14.38 -19.77
CA TYR A 301 -17.23 -13.76 -19.13
C TYR A 301 -17.58 -12.40 -19.75
N PRO A 302 -18.88 -12.06 -19.88
CA PRO A 302 -19.31 -10.73 -20.31
C PRO A 302 -18.77 -9.64 -19.36
N ARG A 303 -18.20 -8.58 -19.93
CA ARG A 303 -17.46 -7.51 -19.23
C ARG A 303 -18.27 -6.66 -18.23
N ASN A 304 -19.58 -6.88 -18.07
CA ASN A 304 -20.49 -5.90 -17.47
C ASN A 304 -21.07 -6.26 -16.08
N GLU A 305 -20.82 -7.45 -15.53
CA GLU A 305 -21.30 -7.79 -14.18
C GLU A 305 -20.31 -7.26 -13.13
N ARG A 306 -20.83 -6.52 -12.13
CA ARG A 306 -20.08 -6.16 -10.91
C ARG A 306 -19.63 -7.45 -10.22
N LYS A 307 -18.42 -7.92 -10.55
CA LYS A 307 -17.85 -9.11 -9.93
C LYS A 307 -17.53 -8.79 -8.48
N ARG A 308 -18.26 -9.43 -7.57
CA ARG A 308 -17.94 -9.47 -6.15
C ARG A 308 -16.96 -10.60 -5.89
N HIS A 309 -16.12 -10.44 -4.89
CA HIS A 309 -15.03 -11.37 -4.61
C HIS A 309 -15.09 -11.86 -3.17
N ARG A 310 -15.01 -13.17 -2.99
CA ARG A 310 -14.92 -13.82 -1.68
C ARG A 310 -13.65 -14.66 -1.63
N ILE A 311 -12.82 -14.39 -0.64
CA ILE A 311 -11.52 -15.01 -0.41
C ILE A 311 -11.53 -15.61 0.99
N LEU A 312 -11.29 -16.92 1.08
CA LEU A 312 -11.11 -17.64 2.34
C LEU A 312 -9.63 -17.83 2.60
N ILE A 313 -9.21 -17.54 3.82
CA ILE A 313 -7.84 -17.73 4.30
C ILE A 313 -7.86 -18.85 5.33
N THR A 314 -6.91 -19.78 5.30
CA THR A 314 -6.92 -20.94 6.21
C THR A 314 -5.52 -21.41 6.55
N SER A 315 -5.29 -21.90 7.77
CA SER A 315 -4.08 -22.62 8.17
C SER A 315 -4.00 -24.05 7.61
N GLY A 316 -5.03 -24.51 6.90
CA GLY A 316 -5.08 -25.86 6.34
C GLY A 316 -5.42 -26.95 7.35
N GLN A 317 -5.87 -26.59 8.56
CA GLN A 317 -6.34 -27.56 9.55
C GLN A 317 -7.45 -28.44 8.98
N SER A 318 -7.40 -29.73 9.32
CA SER A 318 -8.43 -30.68 8.89
C SER A 318 -9.62 -30.58 9.83
N THR A 319 -10.81 -30.34 9.27
CA THR A 319 -12.07 -30.36 10.03
C THR A 319 -13.00 -31.45 9.53
N GLU A 320 -13.96 -31.84 10.37
CA GLU A 320 -15.04 -32.76 10.01
C GLU A 320 -15.85 -32.29 8.78
N HIS A 321 -15.84 -30.98 8.51
CA HIS A 321 -16.56 -30.36 7.39
C HIS A 321 -15.72 -30.17 6.12
N ARG A 322 -14.46 -30.62 6.09
CA ARG A 322 -13.52 -30.34 4.98
C ARG A 322 -14.06 -30.71 3.60
N ALA A 323 -14.66 -31.90 3.45
CA ALA A 323 -15.21 -32.34 2.16
C ALA A 323 -16.40 -31.48 1.71
N LYS A 324 -17.29 -31.12 2.65
CA LYS A 324 -18.46 -30.26 2.39
C LYS A 324 -18.03 -28.84 2.02
N ASN A 325 -17.12 -28.26 2.79
CA ASN A 325 -16.58 -26.93 2.51
C ASN A 325 -15.87 -26.88 1.16
N ARG A 326 -15.10 -27.91 0.78
CA ARG A 326 -14.48 -28.00 -0.55
C ARG A 326 -15.51 -27.95 -1.67
N LYS A 327 -16.60 -28.72 -1.54
CA LYS A 327 -17.71 -28.69 -2.48
C LYS A 327 -18.34 -27.30 -2.57
N TYR A 328 -18.69 -26.70 -1.44
CA TYR A 328 -19.27 -25.36 -1.36
C TYR A 328 -18.36 -24.28 -2.00
N ILE A 329 -17.05 -24.34 -1.72
CA ILE A 329 -16.04 -23.43 -2.26
C ILE A 329 -15.96 -23.55 -3.79
N ALA A 330 -15.93 -24.78 -4.30
CA ALA A 330 -15.86 -25.05 -5.75
C ALA A 330 -17.13 -24.56 -6.48
N GLU A 331 -18.31 -24.85 -5.94
CA GLU A 331 -19.61 -24.46 -6.51
C GLU A 331 -19.83 -22.95 -6.59
N ARG A 332 -19.10 -22.16 -5.77
CA ARG A 332 -19.21 -20.70 -5.69
C ARG A 332 -17.96 -19.97 -6.17
N ARG A 333 -16.95 -20.69 -6.65
CA ARG A 333 -15.64 -20.16 -7.08
C ARG A 333 -14.98 -19.25 -6.04
N ILE A 334 -15.13 -19.62 -4.78
CA ILE A 334 -14.50 -18.90 -3.67
C ILE A 334 -13.00 -19.21 -3.74
N ARG A 335 -12.15 -18.18 -3.65
CA ARG A 335 -10.70 -18.40 -3.69
C ARG A 335 -10.24 -18.81 -2.29
N LEU A 336 -9.55 -19.94 -2.19
CA LEU A 336 -8.94 -20.39 -0.95
C LEU A 336 -7.44 -20.07 -0.96
N ILE A 337 -6.94 -19.49 0.13
CA ILE A 337 -5.54 -19.13 0.34
C ILE A 337 -5.07 -19.80 1.65
N TYR A 338 -3.84 -20.31 1.65
CA TYR A 338 -3.27 -21.00 2.80
C TYR A 338 -2.26 -20.13 3.56
N LYS A 339 -2.39 -20.07 4.89
CA LYS A 339 -1.36 -19.60 5.83
C LYS A 339 -0.23 -20.67 5.88
N PRO A 340 1.04 -20.30 6.10
CA PRO A 340 1.51 -18.94 6.35
C PRO A 340 1.51 -18.08 5.08
N LEU A 341 1.19 -16.78 5.21
CA LEU A 341 1.17 -15.84 4.09
C LEU A 341 2.25 -14.79 4.23
N ALA A 342 3.02 -14.59 3.17
CA ALA A 342 4.11 -13.64 3.10
C ALA A 342 3.66 -12.16 2.99
N GLY A 343 2.82 -11.68 3.90
CA GLY A 343 2.41 -10.28 3.97
C GLY A 343 1.38 -9.82 2.94
N ILE A 344 1.22 -8.50 2.85
CA ILE A 344 0.11 -7.79 2.21
C ILE A 344 0.07 -8.06 0.70
N PHE A 345 1.23 -8.03 0.04
CA PHE A 345 1.32 -8.31 -1.39
C PHE A 345 1.01 -9.77 -1.72
N SER A 346 1.43 -10.71 -0.87
CA SER A 346 1.19 -12.14 -1.05
C SER A 346 -0.30 -12.47 -0.95
N ILE A 347 -1.00 -11.90 0.04
CA ILE A 347 -2.46 -12.02 0.17
C ILE A 347 -3.13 -11.56 -1.13
N TRP A 348 -2.76 -10.38 -1.64
CA TRP A 348 -3.36 -9.81 -2.84
C TRP A 348 -3.08 -10.62 -4.11
N GLU A 349 -1.83 -11.05 -4.32
CA GLU A 349 -1.42 -11.83 -5.50
C GLU A 349 -1.97 -13.26 -5.47
N LYS A 350 -1.86 -13.99 -4.34
CA LYS A 350 -2.37 -15.36 -4.21
C LYS A 350 -3.91 -15.41 -4.30
N SER A 351 -4.61 -14.32 -3.98
CA SER A 351 -6.05 -14.17 -4.19
C SER A 351 -6.45 -14.01 -5.67
N GLY A 352 -5.48 -13.67 -6.53
CA GLY A 352 -5.69 -13.33 -7.93
C GLY A 352 -6.40 -12.00 -8.16
N LEU A 353 -6.58 -11.17 -7.13
CA LEU A 353 -7.26 -9.88 -7.24
C LEU A 353 -6.50 -8.89 -8.13
N ASP A 354 -5.16 -9.01 -8.20
CA ASP A 354 -4.29 -8.29 -9.13
C ASP A 354 -4.71 -8.45 -10.60
N ARG A 355 -5.24 -9.63 -10.98
CA ARG A 355 -5.68 -9.98 -12.34
C ARG A 355 -7.19 -9.88 -12.53
N ARG A 356 -7.96 -10.22 -11.49
CA ARG A 356 -9.43 -10.36 -11.52
C ARG A 356 -10.16 -9.04 -11.36
N LEU A 357 -9.63 -8.13 -10.55
CA LEU A 357 -10.22 -6.79 -10.41
C LEU A 357 -9.94 -6.02 -11.68
N ARG A 358 -11.01 -5.60 -12.36
CA ARG A 358 -10.95 -4.81 -13.58
C ARG A 358 -12.07 -3.79 -13.57
N TRP A 359 -11.73 -2.55 -13.88
CA TRP A 359 -12.72 -1.49 -14.03
C TRP A 359 -12.24 -0.47 -15.07
N LEU A 360 -13.21 0.23 -15.68
CA LEU A 360 -12.96 1.22 -16.72
C LEU A 360 -12.81 2.60 -16.09
N ASP A 361 -11.76 3.33 -16.47
CA ASP A 361 -11.33 4.58 -15.83
C ASP A 361 -12.41 5.69 -15.91
N GLU A 362 -13.17 5.75 -17.01
CA GLU A 362 -14.30 6.68 -17.17
C GLU A 362 -15.25 6.19 -18.27
N MET A 363 -16.56 6.36 -18.04
CA MET A 363 -17.61 6.24 -19.07
C MET A 363 -18.14 7.65 -19.33
N GLU A 364 -17.99 8.15 -20.57
CA GLU A 364 -18.62 9.39 -21.00
C GLU A 364 -20.00 9.09 -21.59
N LYS A 365 -20.99 9.92 -21.27
CA LYS A 365 -22.29 9.87 -21.92
C LYS A 365 -22.12 10.46 -23.33
N GLU A 366 -22.11 9.61 -24.35
CA GLU A 366 -22.09 10.06 -25.75
C GLU A 366 -23.48 10.58 -26.17
N THR A 367 -24.55 9.94 -25.68
CA THR A 367 -25.95 10.37 -25.85
C THR A 367 -26.76 10.07 -24.59
N GLU A 368 -28.02 10.54 -24.52
CA GLU A 368 -28.93 10.28 -23.39
C GLU A 368 -29.07 8.77 -23.07
N HIS A 369 -28.85 7.89 -24.06
CA HIS A 369 -28.98 6.43 -23.95
C HIS A 369 -27.68 5.65 -24.21
N ARG A 370 -26.54 6.31 -24.51
CA ARG A 370 -25.29 5.63 -24.86
C ARG A 370 -24.11 6.17 -24.07
N TRP A 371 -23.43 5.27 -23.36
CA TRP A 371 -22.17 5.53 -22.68
C TRP A 371 -21.03 4.93 -23.49
N ILE A 372 -20.00 5.72 -23.78
CA ILE A 372 -18.75 5.24 -24.39
C ILE A 372 -17.62 5.46 -23.39
N PRO A 373 -16.72 4.49 -23.20
CA PRO A 373 -15.52 4.73 -22.40
C PRO A 373 -14.71 5.87 -23.01
N ARG A 374 -14.53 6.96 -22.26
CA ARG A 374 -13.73 8.13 -22.70
C ARG A 374 -12.26 7.74 -22.90
N VAL A 375 -11.82 6.76 -22.12
CA VAL A 375 -10.46 6.22 -22.11
C VAL A 375 -10.56 4.70 -22.03
N GLU A 376 -10.02 3.98 -23.02
CA GLU A 376 -9.98 2.50 -23.05
C GLU A 376 -9.04 1.87 -21.98
N LYS A 377 -8.57 2.65 -21.01
CA LYS A 377 -7.67 2.13 -19.96
C LYS A 377 -8.48 1.28 -18.98
N THR A 378 -8.44 -0.03 -19.19
CA THR A 378 -8.87 -0.98 -18.17
C THR A 378 -7.85 -0.98 -17.04
N ARG A 379 -8.23 -0.43 -15.88
CA ARG A 379 -7.44 -0.52 -14.65
C ARG A 379 -7.55 -1.93 -14.09
N ARG A 380 -6.47 -2.44 -13.50
CA ARG A 380 -6.41 -3.80 -12.94
C ARG A 380 -5.84 -3.79 -11.53
N GLY A 381 -6.29 -4.73 -10.72
CA GLY A 381 -5.68 -5.02 -9.42
C GLY A 381 -5.99 -4.03 -8.30
N THR A 382 -6.91 -3.09 -8.52
CA THR A 382 -7.37 -2.13 -7.50
C THR A 382 -8.89 -2.01 -7.50
N GLY A 383 -9.45 -1.53 -6.40
CA GLY A 383 -10.86 -1.18 -6.28
C GLY A 383 -11.24 -0.04 -7.24
N LYS A 384 -12.53 0.00 -7.62
CA LYS A 384 -13.08 0.98 -8.54
C LYS A 384 -12.90 2.41 -8.01
N GLY A 385 -12.45 3.31 -8.88
CA GLY A 385 -12.19 4.73 -8.55
C GLY A 385 -10.82 4.97 -7.90
N TYR A 386 -10.08 3.91 -7.56
CA TYR A 386 -8.75 4.03 -6.96
C TYR A 386 -7.65 4.04 -8.01
N VAL A 387 -7.21 5.25 -8.37
CA VAL A 387 -6.08 5.49 -9.27
C VAL A 387 -4.87 5.95 -8.45
N TRP A 388 -3.88 5.07 -8.32
CA TRP A 388 -2.63 5.40 -7.63
C TRP A 388 -1.40 4.77 -8.32
N PRO A 389 -0.28 5.51 -8.50
CA PRO A 389 -0.17 6.96 -8.34
C PRO A 389 -1.09 7.70 -9.32
N PRO A 390 -1.33 9.00 -9.13
CA PRO A 390 -2.16 9.79 -10.03
C PRO A 390 -1.60 9.75 -11.46
N ASP A 391 -2.48 9.63 -12.46
CA ASP A 391 -2.08 9.76 -13.87
C ASP A 391 -1.86 11.24 -14.20
N TRP A 392 -0.73 11.78 -13.76
CA TRP A 392 -0.37 13.20 -13.93
C TRP A 392 -0.33 13.64 -15.40
N ARG A 393 -0.08 12.72 -16.34
CA ARG A 393 -0.13 13.08 -17.77
C ARG A 393 -1.55 13.39 -18.20
N GLU A 394 -2.49 12.58 -17.74
CA GLU A 394 -3.91 12.77 -18.03
C GLU A 394 -4.47 14.01 -17.32
N ILE A 395 -4.14 14.20 -16.05
CA ILE A 395 -4.57 15.38 -15.29
C ILE A 395 -4.10 16.67 -15.98
N GLU A 396 -2.80 16.75 -16.33
CA GLU A 396 -2.25 17.92 -17.05
C GLU A 396 -2.88 18.09 -18.45
N ARG A 397 -3.25 17.00 -19.13
CA ARG A 397 -3.93 17.08 -20.44
C ARG A 397 -5.29 17.74 -20.29
N ILE A 398 -6.10 17.28 -19.33
CA ILE A 398 -7.43 17.84 -19.10
C ILE A 398 -7.34 19.30 -18.65
N GLU A 399 -6.37 19.63 -17.78
CA GLU A 399 -6.13 21.03 -17.38
C GLU A 399 -5.77 21.95 -18.55
N ARG A 400 -4.96 21.47 -19.50
CA ARG A 400 -4.64 22.23 -20.73
C ARG A 400 -5.85 22.38 -21.64
N GLU A 401 -6.67 21.35 -21.78
CA GLU A 401 -7.91 21.39 -22.58
C GLU A 401 -8.92 22.39 -21.99
N GLU A 402 -9.18 22.33 -20.69
CA GLU A 402 -10.07 23.28 -20.01
C GLU A 402 -9.55 24.72 -20.08
N LYS A 403 -8.22 24.91 -20.00
CA LYS A 403 -7.62 26.23 -20.19
C LYS A 403 -7.87 26.76 -21.60
N ARG A 404 -7.70 25.93 -22.63
CA ARG A 404 -7.97 26.30 -24.03
C ARG A 404 -9.45 26.60 -24.27
N GLU A 405 -10.36 25.86 -23.65
CA GLU A 405 -11.80 26.13 -23.75
C GLU A 405 -12.16 27.48 -23.14
N ARG A 406 -11.59 27.83 -21.97
CA ARG A 406 -11.80 29.16 -21.37
C ARG A 406 -11.24 30.31 -22.20
N GLU A 407 -10.04 30.11 -22.77
CA GLU A 407 -9.44 31.08 -23.69
C GLU A 407 -10.34 31.31 -24.93
N LYS A 408 -10.97 30.25 -25.46
CA LYS A 408 -11.95 30.35 -26.56
C LYS A 408 -13.24 31.05 -26.15
N GLU A 409 -13.69 30.90 -24.91
CA GLU A 409 -14.86 31.59 -24.36
C GLU A 409 -14.60 33.08 -24.05
N GLY A 410 -13.39 33.59 -24.32
CA GLY A 410 -13.03 34.98 -24.02
C GLY A 410 -12.97 35.27 -22.51
N LYS A 411 -12.92 34.23 -21.67
CA LYS A 411 -12.72 34.38 -20.23
C LYS A 411 -11.24 34.62 -20.00
N GLU A 412 -10.88 35.83 -19.57
CA GLU A 412 -9.50 36.15 -19.23
C GLU A 412 -8.95 35.09 -18.27
N PRO A 413 -7.70 34.62 -18.47
CA PRO A 413 -7.08 33.69 -17.56
C PRO A 413 -7.01 34.38 -16.20
N SER A 414 -7.82 33.91 -15.24
CA SER A 414 -7.80 34.43 -13.90
C SER A 414 -6.36 34.35 -13.40
N SER A 415 -5.79 35.49 -13.04
CA SER A 415 -4.43 35.62 -12.50
C SER A 415 -4.30 35.00 -11.10
N SER A 416 -5.28 34.21 -10.65
CA SER A 416 -5.27 33.32 -9.50
C SER A 416 -4.27 32.17 -9.71
N GLY A 417 -3.00 32.51 -9.83
CA GLY A 417 -1.89 31.58 -9.98
C GLY A 417 -1.88 30.53 -8.87
N GLY A 418 -2.15 29.28 -9.26
CA GLY A 418 -1.32 28.08 -9.03
C GLY A 418 -0.85 27.69 -7.61
N HIS A 419 -1.14 28.45 -6.55
CA HIS A 419 -0.40 28.33 -5.29
C HIS A 419 -1.26 28.05 -4.05
N SER A 420 -2.60 28.12 -4.14
CA SER A 420 -3.47 28.12 -2.94
C SER A 420 -3.88 26.72 -2.43
N SER A 421 -3.95 25.71 -3.30
CA SER A 421 -4.48 24.38 -2.96
C SER A 421 -3.49 23.44 -2.23
N PRO A 422 -2.16 23.48 -2.48
CA PRO A 422 -1.22 22.61 -1.77
C PRO A 422 -1.17 22.88 -0.26
N GLY A 423 -1.42 24.12 0.18
CA GLY A 423 -1.20 24.52 1.59
C GLY A 423 -2.05 23.74 2.60
N ILE A 424 -3.36 23.63 2.38
CA ILE A 424 -4.27 22.95 3.32
C ILE A 424 -4.01 21.44 3.34
N LEU A 425 -3.94 20.80 2.17
CA LEU A 425 -3.70 19.35 2.11
C LEU A 425 -2.30 18.98 2.63
N LEU A 426 -1.30 19.83 2.40
CA LEU A 426 0.04 19.69 3.00
C LEU A 426 0.00 19.80 4.52
N LEU A 427 -0.82 20.71 5.08
CA LEU A 427 -0.96 20.86 6.52
C LEU A 427 -1.54 19.58 7.15
N ILE A 428 -2.62 19.04 6.58
CA ILE A 428 -3.22 17.76 7.01
C ILE A 428 -2.19 16.64 6.89
N ALA A 429 -1.52 16.53 5.73
CA ALA A 429 -0.54 15.48 5.48
C ALA A 429 0.67 15.56 6.43
N ARG A 430 1.18 16.76 6.73
CA ARG A 430 2.26 16.95 7.72
C ARG A 430 1.84 16.51 9.11
N HIS A 431 0.59 16.76 9.49
CA HIS A 431 0.05 16.28 10.75
C HIS A 431 0.01 14.75 10.80
N LEU A 432 -0.53 14.10 9.77
CA LEU A 432 -0.53 12.63 9.63
C LEU A 432 0.89 12.04 9.66
N ILE A 433 1.84 12.63 8.92
CA ILE A 433 3.26 12.24 8.91
C ILE A 433 3.86 12.37 10.32
N GLY A 434 3.62 13.49 11.01
CA GLY A 434 4.12 13.71 12.36
C GLY A 434 3.61 12.67 13.36
N ARG A 435 2.31 12.34 13.29
CA ARG A 435 1.70 11.29 14.11
C ARG A 435 2.29 9.92 13.79
N ALA A 436 2.39 9.57 12.51
CA ALA A 436 3.02 8.33 12.06
C ALA A 436 4.47 8.22 12.56
N LYS A 437 5.30 9.26 12.43
CA LYS A 437 6.67 9.26 12.99
C LYS A 437 6.70 9.00 14.50
N SER A 438 5.78 9.60 15.25
CA SER A 438 5.74 9.45 16.70
C SER A 438 5.45 8.01 17.15
N MET A 439 4.78 7.21 16.31
CA MET A 439 4.52 5.80 16.58
C MET A 439 5.80 4.94 16.41
N LEU A 440 6.72 5.32 15.51
CA LEU A 440 8.01 4.63 15.37
C LEU A 440 9.00 4.96 16.49
N ALA A 441 8.75 5.99 17.30
CA ALA A 441 9.62 6.31 18.43
C ALA A 441 9.55 5.27 19.56
N LYS A 442 8.52 4.41 19.55
CA LYS A 442 8.35 3.29 20.47
C LYS A 442 8.72 2.00 19.72
N GLU A 443 9.97 1.58 19.80
CA GLU A 443 10.42 0.38 19.08
C GLU A 443 10.31 -0.90 19.95
N PRO A 444 9.84 -2.03 19.39
CA PRO A 444 9.10 -2.15 18.12
C PRO A 444 7.59 -1.82 18.28
N PRO A 445 6.93 -1.15 17.29
CA PRO A 445 5.50 -0.85 17.35
C PRO A 445 4.66 -2.14 17.30
N SER A 446 3.46 -2.21 17.87
CA SER A 446 2.59 -3.39 17.70
C SER A 446 2.09 -3.55 16.24
N VAL A 447 1.51 -4.71 15.88
CA VAL A 447 0.89 -4.91 14.55
C VAL A 447 -0.20 -3.87 14.31
N GLU A 448 -1.06 -3.61 15.30
CA GLU A 448 -2.10 -2.59 15.22
C GLU A 448 -1.52 -1.18 15.03
N GLU A 449 -0.50 -0.81 15.82
CA GLU A 449 0.18 0.49 15.68
C GLU A 449 0.87 0.62 14.32
N ALA A 450 1.45 -0.47 13.81
CA ALA A 450 2.11 -0.51 12.52
C ALA A 450 1.09 -0.34 11.39
N VAL A 451 -0.03 -1.07 11.42
CA VAL A 451 -1.14 -0.89 10.46
C VAL A 451 -1.70 0.52 10.53
N ARG A 452 -1.91 1.07 11.73
CA ARG A 452 -2.37 2.46 11.92
C ARG A 452 -1.38 3.46 11.31
N GLY A 453 -0.09 3.32 11.60
CA GLY A 453 0.97 4.14 11.02
C GLY A 453 1.02 4.04 9.49
N ALA A 454 0.79 2.85 8.93
CA ALA A 454 0.72 2.62 7.50
C ALA A 454 -0.48 3.33 6.85
N VAL A 455 -1.64 3.36 7.51
CA VAL A 455 -2.82 4.13 7.06
C VAL A 455 -2.54 5.63 7.11
N LEU A 456 -2.01 6.16 8.23
CA LEU A 456 -1.70 7.58 8.36
C LEU A 456 -0.72 8.05 7.28
N ALA A 457 0.35 7.28 7.05
CA ALA A 457 1.35 7.59 6.03
C ALA A 457 0.80 7.42 4.61
N GLY A 458 -0.02 6.39 4.36
CA GLY A 458 -0.69 6.17 3.08
C GLY A 458 -1.65 7.31 2.73
N ASP A 459 -2.50 7.71 3.67
CA ASP A 459 -3.43 8.83 3.50
C ASP A 459 -2.70 10.15 3.27
N ALA A 460 -1.63 10.42 4.03
CA ALA A 460 -0.79 11.58 3.80
C ALA A 460 -0.21 11.58 2.38
N LEU A 461 0.37 10.46 1.93
CA LEU A 461 0.92 10.32 0.60
C LEU A 461 -0.14 10.61 -0.48
N GLU A 462 -1.35 10.08 -0.31
CA GLU A 462 -2.48 10.28 -1.23
C GLU A 462 -2.96 11.74 -1.27
N LEU A 463 -3.07 12.40 -0.12
CA LEU A 463 -3.44 13.81 -0.02
C LEU A 463 -2.41 14.72 -0.69
N LEU A 464 -1.13 14.36 -0.68
CA LEU A 464 -0.07 15.11 -1.33
C LEU A 464 0.02 14.89 -2.84
N GLY A 465 -0.35 13.70 -3.34
CA GLY A 465 -0.28 13.35 -4.76
C GLY A 465 1.14 13.39 -5.38
N GLY A 466 2.18 13.61 -4.56
CA GLY A 466 3.54 13.86 -5.01
C GLY A 466 3.92 15.34 -5.21
N LYS A 467 2.96 16.28 -5.13
CA LYS A 467 3.20 17.72 -5.40
C LYS A 467 4.20 18.39 -4.48
N THR A 468 4.27 17.92 -3.24
CA THR A 468 5.22 18.40 -2.24
C THR A 468 6.26 17.30 -2.06
N PRO A 469 7.27 17.23 -2.94
CA PRO A 469 8.00 15.99 -3.14
C PRO A 469 8.75 15.50 -1.92
N THR A 470 9.27 16.40 -1.09
CA THR A 470 9.96 16.06 0.17
C THR A 470 9.01 15.39 1.16
N SER A 471 7.84 16.00 1.41
CA SER A 471 6.82 15.43 2.32
C SER A 471 6.18 14.16 1.74
N ALA A 472 6.01 14.06 0.42
CA ALA A 472 5.50 12.86 -0.22
C ALA A 472 6.51 11.70 -0.17
N ALA A 473 7.81 11.97 -0.38
CA ALA A 473 8.87 10.97 -0.24
C ALA A 473 8.96 10.43 1.20
N GLU A 474 8.80 11.32 2.18
CA GLU A 474 8.74 10.95 3.58
C GLU A 474 7.52 10.08 3.91
N ALA A 475 6.32 10.46 3.46
CA ALA A 475 5.11 9.66 3.63
C ALA A 475 5.24 8.28 2.96
N LEU A 476 5.81 8.21 1.75
CA LEU A 476 6.08 6.94 1.05
C LEU A 476 7.06 6.05 1.84
N SER A 477 8.10 6.65 2.43
CA SER A 477 9.04 5.93 3.29
C SER A 477 8.35 5.35 4.52
N LEU A 478 7.59 6.18 5.25
CA LEU A 478 6.86 5.76 6.44
C LEU A 478 5.85 4.66 6.12
N LYS A 479 5.09 4.79 5.03
CA LYS A 479 4.13 3.77 4.57
C LYS A 479 4.80 2.40 4.50
N HIS A 480 5.90 2.28 3.73
CA HIS A 480 6.54 0.98 3.53
C HIS A 480 7.28 0.46 4.77
N ARG A 481 7.80 1.35 5.62
CA ARG A 481 8.39 0.96 6.92
C ARG A 481 7.33 0.32 7.82
N PHE A 482 6.17 0.96 7.94
CA PHE A 482 5.07 0.47 8.75
C PHE A 482 4.45 -0.83 8.20
N GLU A 483 4.23 -0.90 6.89
CA GLU A 483 3.81 -2.15 6.24
C GLU A 483 4.78 -3.30 6.56
N LEU A 484 6.10 -3.04 6.48
CA LEU A 484 7.10 -4.06 6.76
C LEU A 484 7.17 -4.43 8.25
N HIS A 485 7.03 -3.47 9.17
CA HIS A 485 6.90 -3.76 10.60
C HIS A 485 5.70 -4.68 10.88
N ALA A 486 4.54 -4.37 10.30
CA ALA A 486 3.35 -5.21 10.43
C ALA A 486 3.61 -6.62 9.88
N GLU A 487 4.22 -6.74 8.69
CA GLU A 487 4.54 -8.04 8.08
C GLU A 487 5.57 -8.85 8.89
N CYS A 488 6.60 -8.23 9.44
CA CYS A 488 7.63 -8.94 10.21
C CYS A 488 7.13 -9.44 11.58
N GLN A 489 6.12 -8.78 12.15
CA GLN A 489 5.56 -9.13 13.46
C GLN A 489 4.41 -10.11 13.40
N PHE A 490 3.79 -10.23 12.23
CA PHE A 490 2.57 -11.00 12.09
C PHE A 490 2.88 -12.49 12.24
N VAL A 491 2.33 -13.10 13.29
CA VAL A 491 2.50 -14.52 13.59
C VAL A 491 1.87 -15.31 12.45
N GLY A 492 2.60 -16.20 11.80
CA GLY A 492 2.10 -16.92 10.62
C GLY A 492 2.44 -16.27 9.28
N VAL A 493 3.38 -15.33 9.24
CA VAL A 493 4.05 -14.94 8.00
C VAL A 493 5.06 -16.00 7.59
N GLU A 494 5.08 -16.33 6.31
CA GLU A 494 6.04 -17.26 5.73
C GLU A 494 7.44 -16.68 5.93
N HIS A 495 8.47 -17.50 6.13
CA HIS A 495 9.85 -17.01 6.34
C HIS A 495 10.37 -16.13 5.19
N HIS A 496 9.67 -16.08 4.05
CA HIS A 496 10.04 -15.28 2.91
C HIS A 496 9.07 -14.12 2.67
N ILE A 497 9.52 -12.86 2.80
CA ILE A 497 8.71 -11.66 2.48
C ILE A 497 9.00 -11.20 1.04
N PRO A 498 8.01 -11.12 0.13
CA PRO A 498 8.22 -10.77 -1.28
C PRO A 498 8.54 -9.28 -1.45
N LEU A 499 9.84 -8.96 -1.39
CA LEU A 499 10.32 -7.57 -1.52
C LEU A 499 10.27 -7.03 -2.95
N VAL A 500 10.23 -7.89 -3.98
CA VAL A 500 10.30 -7.45 -5.39
C VAL A 500 9.11 -6.55 -5.74
N ARG A 501 7.89 -6.97 -5.39
CA ARG A 501 6.65 -6.18 -5.60
C ARG A 501 6.73 -4.83 -4.87
N ARG A 502 7.23 -4.85 -3.64
CA ARG A 502 7.46 -3.64 -2.84
C ARG A 502 8.44 -2.69 -3.53
N PHE A 503 9.55 -3.19 -4.07
CA PHE A 503 10.53 -2.37 -4.80
C PHE A 503 9.95 -1.78 -6.10
N ASP A 504 9.15 -2.55 -6.83
CA ASP A 504 8.49 -2.07 -8.05
C ASP A 504 7.51 -0.93 -7.72
N GLU A 505 6.75 -1.06 -6.63
CA GLU A 505 5.88 0.01 -6.15
C GLU A 505 6.68 1.25 -5.71
N ILE A 506 7.72 1.08 -4.89
CA ILE A 506 8.58 2.20 -4.44
C ILE A 506 9.16 2.93 -5.66
N LYS A 507 9.65 2.19 -6.67
CA LYS A 507 10.18 2.77 -7.91
C LYS A 507 9.10 3.58 -8.64
N ARG A 508 7.91 3.01 -8.82
CA ARG A 508 6.79 3.65 -9.51
C ARG A 508 6.36 4.94 -8.79
N ASP A 509 6.20 4.89 -7.48
CA ASP A 509 5.72 6.01 -6.67
C ASP A 509 6.79 7.09 -6.54
N ALA A 510 8.06 6.71 -6.35
CA ALA A 510 9.20 7.64 -6.36
C ALA A 510 9.33 8.37 -7.70
N ALA A 511 9.09 7.69 -8.83
CA ALA A 511 9.08 8.34 -10.15
C ALA A 511 7.93 9.34 -10.29
N SER A 512 6.74 9.03 -9.76
CA SER A 512 5.61 9.96 -9.72
C SER A 512 5.91 11.20 -8.87
N ILE A 513 6.48 11.02 -7.68
CA ILE A 513 6.93 12.12 -6.81
C ILE A 513 8.02 12.95 -7.49
N ALA A 514 8.99 12.28 -8.12
CA ALA A 514 10.11 12.94 -8.76
C ALA A 514 9.71 13.83 -9.95
N ARG A 515 8.50 13.67 -10.50
CA ARG A 515 7.96 14.51 -11.59
C ARG A 515 7.98 16.00 -11.25
N TRP A 516 7.85 16.34 -9.98
CA TRP A 516 7.77 17.72 -9.48
C TRP A 516 9.14 18.38 -9.29
N PHE A 517 10.25 17.65 -9.49
CA PHE A 517 11.59 18.23 -9.57
C PHE A 517 11.90 18.74 -10.97
N ARG A 518 12.99 19.49 -11.11
CA ARG A 518 13.50 19.94 -12.41
C ARG A 518 13.79 18.74 -13.31
N PRO A 519 13.56 18.81 -14.64
CA PRO A 519 13.78 17.70 -15.58
C PRO A 519 15.12 16.97 -15.40
N GLU A 520 16.19 17.73 -15.19
CA GLU A 520 17.57 17.22 -14.98
C GLU A 520 17.74 16.45 -13.66
N GLU A 521 16.91 16.76 -12.65
CA GLU A 521 16.98 16.18 -11.32
C GLU A 521 15.99 15.04 -11.11
N LYS A 522 15.01 14.83 -12.01
CA LYS A 522 13.91 13.87 -11.80
C LYS A 522 14.42 12.45 -11.57
N GLU A 523 15.33 11.99 -12.41
CA GLU A 523 15.85 10.63 -12.29
C GLU A 523 16.68 10.47 -11.02
N ARG A 524 17.56 11.45 -10.73
CA ARG A 524 18.37 11.47 -9.51
C ARG A 524 17.51 11.53 -8.24
N ALA A 525 16.48 12.37 -8.22
CA ALA A 525 15.53 12.47 -7.11
C ALA A 525 14.77 11.16 -6.91
N SER A 526 14.30 10.52 -7.99
CA SER A 526 13.62 9.21 -7.92
C SER A 526 14.54 8.13 -7.34
N LEU A 527 15.81 8.09 -7.79
CA LEU A 527 16.81 7.14 -7.27
C LEU A 527 17.15 7.42 -5.80
N ASN A 528 17.31 8.67 -5.40
CA ASN A 528 17.56 9.06 -4.01
C ASN A 528 16.39 8.68 -3.08
N ILE A 529 15.14 8.91 -3.51
CA ILE A 529 13.95 8.49 -2.77
C ILE A 529 13.94 6.97 -2.60
N GLN A 530 14.13 6.21 -3.69
CA GLN A 530 14.21 4.75 -3.65
C GLN A 530 15.30 4.27 -2.68
N MET A 531 16.50 4.85 -2.80
CA MET A 531 17.67 4.49 -2.01
C MET A 531 17.43 4.72 -0.50
N ASN A 532 16.87 5.88 -0.15
CA ASN A 532 16.52 6.20 1.24
C ASN A 532 15.54 5.18 1.80
N ILE A 533 14.46 4.87 1.07
CA ILE A 533 13.43 3.93 1.53
C ILE A 533 14.01 2.53 1.70
N VAL A 534 14.73 2.00 0.70
CA VAL A 534 15.30 0.64 0.77
C VAL A 534 16.31 0.53 1.92
N ASN A 535 17.12 1.56 2.20
CA ASN A 535 18.01 1.57 3.36
C ASN A 535 17.24 1.51 4.69
N GLN A 536 16.09 2.19 4.80
CA GLN A 536 15.26 2.10 6.00
C GLN A 536 14.62 0.71 6.15
N LEU A 537 14.17 0.10 5.06
CA LEU A 537 13.66 -1.28 5.08
C LEU A 537 14.74 -2.29 5.50
N LEU A 538 15.98 -2.10 5.04
CA LEU A 538 17.13 -2.92 5.45
C LEU A 538 17.29 -2.94 6.99
N VAL A 539 17.21 -1.77 7.63
CA VAL A 539 17.34 -1.64 9.08
C VAL A 539 16.25 -2.44 9.80
N ILE A 540 15.01 -2.37 9.32
CA ILE A 540 13.88 -3.13 9.87
C ILE A 540 14.13 -4.63 9.70
N LEU A 541 14.46 -5.09 8.49
CA LEU A 541 14.71 -6.52 8.24
C LEU A 541 15.81 -7.08 9.15
N ARG A 542 16.87 -6.30 9.35
CA ARG A 542 17.95 -6.65 10.29
C ARG A 542 17.44 -6.74 11.73
N GLN A 543 16.61 -5.79 12.18
CA GLN A 543 16.02 -5.81 13.53
C GLN A 543 15.16 -7.06 13.78
N TYR A 544 14.47 -7.56 12.75
CA TYR A 544 13.63 -8.77 12.81
C TYR A 544 14.36 -10.06 12.37
N ASN A 545 15.69 -10.02 12.19
CA ASN A 545 16.51 -11.16 11.74
C ASN A 545 16.03 -11.81 10.43
N GLN A 546 15.47 -11.02 9.50
CA GLN A 546 15.03 -11.47 8.17
C GLN A 546 16.21 -11.42 7.19
N PHE A 547 17.16 -12.35 7.34
CA PHE A 547 18.47 -12.26 6.68
C PHE A 547 18.43 -12.41 5.15
N ASP A 548 17.52 -13.20 4.60
CA ASP A 548 17.45 -13.41 3.15
C ASP A 548 16.83 -12.18 2.45
N GLU A 549 15.79 -11.62 3.05
CA GLU A 549 15.19 -10.34 2.69
C GLU A 549 16.21 -9.20 2.80
N GLU A 550 17.02 -9.19 3.87
CA GLU A 550 18.10 -8.21 4.05
C GLU A 550 19.07 -8.26 2.86
N GLN A 551 19.49 -9.45 2.41
CA GLN A 551 20.38 -9.57 1.25
C GLN A 551 19.73 -9.07 -0.04
N VAL A 552 18.44 -9.35 -0.24
CA VAL A 552 17.67 -8.85 -1.38
C VAL A 552 17.63 -7.30 -1.36
N CYS A 553 17.44 -6.70 -0.18
CA CYS A 553 17.56 -5.25 0.03
C CYS A 553 18.98 -4.74 -0.27
N MET A 554 20.04 -5.34 0.28
CA MET A 554 21.43 -4.95 0.01
C MET A 554 21.78 -4.99 -1.48
N ALA A 555 21.36 -6.04 -2.19
CA ALA A 555 21.54 -6.16 -3.62
C ALA A 555 20.79 -5.08 -4.41
N ARG A 556 19.67 -4.58 -3.88
CA ARG A 556 18.93 -3.45 -4.45
C ARG A 556 19.62 -2.11 -4.16
N VAL A 557 20.09 -1.90 -2.93
CA VAL A 557 20.86 -0.71 -2.50
C VAL A 557 22.10 -0.53 -3.38
N ARG A 558 22.91 -1.56 -3.57
CA ARG A 558 24.11 -1.50 -4.43
C ARG A 558 23.77 -1.08 -5.86
N ARG A 559 22.69 -1.63 -6.43
CA ARG A 559 22.21 -1.25 -7.78
C ARG A 559 21.80 0.23 -7.85
N LEU A 560 21.15 0.74 -6.81
CA LEU A 560 20.75 2.16 -6.74
C LEU A 560 21.96 3.08 -6.57
N GLN A 561 22.92 2.72 -5.71
CA GLN A 561 24.19 3.45 -5.54
C GLN A 561 24.96 3.53 -6.84
N ASN A 562 25.12 2.40 -7.54
CA ASN A 562 25.81 2.36 -8.81
C ASN A 562 25.09 3.22 -9.85
N SER A 563 23.76 3.22 -9.86
CA SER A 563 22.98 4.07 -10.78
C SER A 563 23.18 5.57 -10.48
N LEU A 564 23.15 5.98 -9.20
CA LEU A 564 23.39 7.36 -8.77
C LEU A 564 24.82 7.82 -9.08
N TYR A 565 25.80 6.97 -8.78
CA TYR A 565 27.22 7.24 -9.05
C TYR A 565 27.49 7.46 -10.53
N MET A 566 26.83 6.68 -11.40
CA MET A 566 26.98 6.83 -12.86
C MET A 566 26.37 8.14 -13.37
N GLN A 567 25.30 8.63 -12.75
CA GLN A 567 24.72 9.92 -13.10
C GLN A 567 25.61 11.10 -12.68
N GLU A 568 26.31 11.00 -11.54
CA GLU A 568 27.21 12.06 -11.07
C GLU A 568 28.49 12.19 -11.90
N ARG A 569 29.02 11.10 -12.45
CA ARG A 569 30.26 11.09 -13.25
C ARG A 569 30.00 11.05 -14.75
N GLN A 570 29.51 12.17 -15.29
CA GLN A 570 29.14 12.33 -16.69
C GLN A 570 30.30 12.11 -17.71
N GLY A 571 31.57 12.15 -17.29
CA GLY A 571 32.74 11.97 -18.19
C GLY A 571 33.39 10.58 -18.19
N TRP A 572 33.61 9.98 -17.02
CA TRP A 572 34.36 8.71 -16.88
C TRP A 572 33.49 7.51 -16.54
N GLY A 573 32.20 7.71 -16.24
CA GLY A 573 31.29 6.65 -15.81
C GLY A 573 31.18 5.50 -16.82
N TRP A 574 31.23 5.80 -18.13
CA TRP A 574 31.09 4.78 -19.17
C TRP A 574 32.22 3.74 -19.18
N ILE A 575 33.45 4.10 -18.80
CA ILE A 575 34.60 3.19 -18.74
C ILE A 575 34.44 2.20 -17.58
N PHE A 576 33.98 2.70 -16.43
CA PHE A 576 33.80 1.87 -15.24
C PHE A 576 32.47 1.09 -15.24
N TRP A 577 31.52 1.47 -16.11
CA TRP A 577 30.19 0.86 -16.15
C TRP A 577 30.20 -0.66 -16.41
N PRO A 578 30.94 -1.19 -17.40
CA PRO A 578 31.06 -2.64 -17.59
C PRO A 578 31.65 -3.34 -16.37
N LEU A 579 32.66 -2.73 -15.73
CA LEU A 579 33.31 -3.29 -14.54
C LEU A 579 32.34 -3.39 -13.36
N MET A 580 31.54 -2.35 -13.11
CA MET A 580 30.54 -2.34 -12.05
C MET A 580 29.38 -3.30 -12.33
N ARG A 581 28.94 -3.40 -13.59
CA ARG A 581 27.93 -4.39 -14.00
C ARG A 581 28.43 -5.82 -13.86
N TYR A 582 29.70 -6.04 -14.16
CA TYR A 582 30.34 -7.33 -14.01
C TYR A 582 30.41 -7.75 -12.54
N SER A 583 30.85 -6.85 -11.64
CA SER A 583 30.86 -7.17 -10.19
C SER A 583 29.44 -7.43 -9.66
N GLU A 584 28.43 -6.65 -10.08
CA GLU A 584 27.03 -6.93 -9.76
C GLU A 584 26.59 -8.31 -10.24
N PHE A 585 26.99 -8.72 -11.45
CA PHE A 585 26.66 -10.04 -11.99
C PHE A 585 27.25 -11.17 -11.14
N LEU A 586 28.51 -11.01 -10.71
CA LEU A 586 29.20 -11.98 -9.85
C LEU A 586 28.54 -12.09 -8.47
N PHE A 587 28.12 -10.98 -7.88
CA PHE A 587 27.49 -10.99 -6.54
C PHE A 587 26.07 -11.58 -6.52
N LYS A 588 25.43 -11.82 -7.66
CA LYS A 588 24.04 -12.33 -7.69
C LYS A 588 23.91 -13.78 -7.23
N SER A 589 24.91 -14.62 -7.45
CA SER A 589 24.87 -16.03 -7.06
C SER A 589 26.28 -16.62 -7.07
N PHE A 590 26.57 -17.48 -6.09
CA PHE A 590 27.82 -18.24 -6.05
C PHE A 590 28.03 -19.07 -7.33
N SER A 591 26.97 -19.68 -7.87
CA SER A 591 27.04 -20.43 -9.13
C SER A 591 27.52 -19.59 -10.31
N ARG A 592 27.06 -18.33 -10.42
CA ARG A 592 27.48 -17.40 -11.46
C ARG A 592 28.91 -16.96 -11.28
N PHE A 593 29.33 -16.74 -10.03
CA PHE A 593 30.71 -16.44 -9.69
C PHE A 593 31.65 -17.58 -10.12
N THR A 594 31.33 -18.82 -9.75
CA THR A 594 32.10 -20.00 -10.13
C THR A 594 32.14 -20.19 -11.65
N LEU A 595 30.99 -20.05 -12.33
CA LEU A 595 30.93 -20.11 -13.80
C LEU A 595 31.80 -19.03 -14.45
N ALA A 596 31.78 -17.81 -13.91
CA ALA A 596 32.58 -16.72 -14.44
C ALA A 596 34.09 -16.98 -14.30
N ILE A 597 34.54 -17.60 -13.20
CA ILE A 597 35.94 -18.06 -13.06
C ILE A 597 36.28 -19.05 -14.18
N PHE A 598 35.43 -20.06 -14.42
CA PHE A 598 35.66 -21.03 -15.48
C PHE A 598 35.69 -20.38 -16.87
N LEU A 599 34.80 -19.42 -17.13
CA LEU A 599 34.78 -18.66 -18.39
C LEU A 599 36.04 -17.81 -18.56
N TRP A 600 36.56 -17.18 -17.49
CA TRP A 600 37.82 -16.43 -17.55
C TRP A 600 39.02 -17.33 -17.82
N ILE A 601 39.15 -18.44 -17.09
CA ILE A 601 40.25 -19.39 -17.28
C ILE A 601 40.20 -19.98 -18.69
N GLY A 602 39.01 -20.39 -19.17
CA GLY A 602 38.81 -20.91 -20.52
C GLY A 602 39.08 -19.86 -21.61
N GLY A 603 38.65 -18.62 -21.41
CA GLY A 603 38.92 -17.51 -22.34
C GLY A 603 40.41 -17.16 -22.42
N LEU A 604 41.10 -17.10 -21.28
CA LEU A 604 42.54 -16.88 -21.21
C LEU A 604 43.31 -18.02 -21.87
N PHE A 605 42.90 -19.27 -21.63
CA PHE A 605 43.46 -20.44 -22.30
C PHE A 605 43.39 -20.32 -23.84
N GLY A 606 42.22 -19.94 -24.36
CA GLY A 606 42.03 -19.72 -25.80
C GLY A 606 42.89 -18.57 -26.34
N LEU A 607 42.98 -17.45 -25.61
CA LEU A 607 43.78 -16.28 -26.01
C LEU A 607 45.28 -16.56 -26.00
N PHE A 608 45.80 -17.22 -24.96
CA PHE A 608 47.21 -17.63 -24.93
C PHE A 608 47.52 -18.60 -26.06
N SER A 609 46.66 -19.60 -26.29
CA SER A 609 46.81 -20.54 -27.41
C SER A 609 46.84 -19.83 -28.77
N LEU A 610 45.99 -18.82 -28.96
CA LEU A 610 45.97 -18.02 -30.19
C LEU A 610 47.26 -17.18 -30.36
N ILE A 611 47.74 -16.54 -29.29
CA ILE A 611 48.98 -15.75 -29.31
C ILE A 611 50.20 -16.64 -29.61
N PHE A 612 50.25 -17.83 -29.01
CA PHE A 612 51.30 -18.80 -29.27
C PHE A 612 51.24 -19.38 -30.68
N HIS A 613 50.04 -19.57 -31.23
CA HIS A 613 49.89 -20.06 -32.60
C HIS A 613 50.21 -19.00 -33.66
N MET A 614 49.85 -17.73 -33.41
CA MET A 614 50.11 -16.62 -34.35
C MET A 614 51.57 -16.19 -34.40
N ARG A 615 52.32 -16.39 -33.31
CA ARG A 615 53.77 -16.32 -33.33
C ARG A 615 54.28 -17.72 -33.64
N ASP A 616 54.39 -18.08 -34.91
CA ASP A 616 55.23 -19.19 -35.35
C ASP A 616 56.64 -18.97 -34.81
N VAL A 617 56.91 -19.45 -33.60
CA VAL A 617 58.25 -19.51 -33.05
C VAL A 617 58.94 -20.61 -33.85
N PRO A 618 59.97 -20.29 -34.65
CA PRO A 618 60.65 -21.30 -35.45
C PRO A 618 61.18 -22.38 -34.51
N ASP A 619 60.82 -23.63 -34.77
CA ASP A 619 61.11 -24.85 -33.97
C ASP A 619 62.57 -25.05 -33.51
N LYS A 620 63.50 -24.19 -33.95
CA LYS A 620 64.94 -24.33 -33.73
C LYS A 620 65.46 -23.78 -32.39
N ALA A 621 64.63 -23.13 -31.57
CA ALA A 621 65.04 -22.66 -30.24
C ALA A 621 64.55 -23.54 -29.05
N LEU A 622 63.75 -24.59 -29.32
CA LEU A 622 63.06 -25.36 -28.27
C LEU A 622 63.71 -26.70 -27.86
N GLN A 623 64.91 -27.03 -28.36
CA GLN A 623 65.58 -28.30 -28.01
C GLN A 623 66.40 -28.27 -26.70
N GLY A 624 66.53 -27.12 -26.03
CA GLY A 624 67.45 -26.98 -24.89
C GLY A 624 66.83 -26.82 -23.51
N SER A 625 65.52 -26.60 -23.39
CA SER A 625 64.90 -26.34 -22.08
C SER A 625 63.75 -27.32 -21.82
N SER A 626 64.05 -28.37 -21.07
CA SER A 626 63.11 -29.37 -20.57
C SER A 626 62.13 -28.83 -19.51
N CYS A 627 61.90 -27.53 -19.46
CA CYS A 627 60.75 -26.96 -18.76
C CYS A 627 59.53 -27.33 -19.59
N THR A 628 58.92 -28.46 -19.22
CA THR A 628 57.51 -28.83 -19.40
C THR A 628 56.82 -28.16 -20.59
N GLN A 629 56.40 -28.95 -21.59
CA GLN A 629 55.30 -28.59 -22.48
C GLN A 629 54.07 -28.25 -21.62
N GLY A 630 54.04 -27.04 -21.08
CA GLY A 630 53.00 -26.54 -20.24
C GLY A 630 51.81 -26.42 -21.15
N PHE A 631 50.79 -27.27 -20.92
CA PHE A 631 49.51 -27.03 -21.55
C PHE A 631 49.16 -25.56 -21.31
N PRO A 632 48.75 -24.78 -22.32
CA PRO A 632 48.42 -23.36 -22.18
C PRO A 632 47.39 -23.10 -21.06
N PHE A 633 46.71 -24.16 -20.62
CA PHE A 633 45.78 -24.19 -19.51
C PHE A 633 46.46 -23.94 -18.15
N GLY A 634 47.63 -24.55 -17.89
CA GLY A 634 48.39 -24.33 -16.66
C GLY A 634 48.90 -22.90 -16.56
N ASP A 635 49.32 -22.34 -17.70
CA ASP A 635 49.74 -20.94 -17.83
C ASP A 635 48.57 -19.99 -17.61
N ALA A 636 47.38 -20.30 -18.13
CA ALA A 636 46.17 -19.50 -17.88
C ALA A 636 45.77 -19.49 -16.40
N ILE A 637 45.80 -20.64 -15.72
CA ILE A 637 45.48 -20.74 -14.29
C ILE A 637 46.51 -20.00 -13.43
N SER A 638 47.80 -20.29 -13.64
CA SER A 638 48.88 -19.67 -12.85
C SER A 638 48.90 -18.15 -13.01
N THR A 639 48.69 -17.66 -14.24
CA THR A 639 48.62 -16.22 -14.52
C THR A 639 47.36 -15.60 -13.90
N PHE A 640 46.20 -16.24 -13.99
CA PHE A 640 44.97 -15.76 -13.36
C PHE A 640 45.09 -15.72 -11.84
N LEU A 641 45.72 -16.71 -11.21
CA LEU A 641 45.97 -16.71 -9.76
C LEU A 641 47.12 -15.77 -9.34
N GLY A 642 47.84 -15.18 -10.29
CA GLY A 642 48.95 -14.26 -10.04
C GLY A 642 50.22 -14.92 -9.54
N THR A 643 50.41 -16.22 -9.77
CA THR A 643 51.61 -16.94 -9.29
C THR A 643 52.79 -16.81 -10.25
N VAL A 644 52.57 -16.74 -11.56
CA VAL A 644 53.63 -16.62 -12.57
C VAL A 644 53.19 -15.67 -13.70
N PRO A 645 53.80 -14.48 -13.88
CA PRO A 645 53.52 -13.63 -15.03
C PRO A 645 54.29 -14.10 -16.27
N ILE A 646 53.63 -14.15 -17.42
CA ILE A 646 54.27 -14.52 -18.68
C ILE A 646 54.91 -13.27 -19.31
N THR A 647 56.24 -13.15 -19.16
CA THR A 647 57.00 -11.96 -19.62
C THR A 647 57.79 -12.20 -20.91
N SER A 648 57.99 -13.46 -21.29
CA SER A 648 58.92 -13.87 -22.36
C SER A 648 58.38 -13.76 -23.79
N TYR A 649 57.08 -13.48 -23.98
CA TYR A 649 56.43 -13.55 -25.30
C TYR A 649 55.93 -12.19 -25.81
N GLY A 650 56.64 -11.11 -25.49
CA GLY A 650 56.41 -9.76 -26.01
C GLY A 650 55.23 -8.99 -25.38
N TYR A 651 55.07 -7.72 -25.80
CA TYR A 651 54.18 -6.76 -25.14
C TYR A 651 52.71 -7.21 -25.00
N TRP A 652 52.18 -7.95 -25.98
CA TRP A 652 50.80 -8.47 -25.93
C TRP A 652 50.61 -9.57 -24.87
N ALA A 653 51.58 -10.47 -24.69
CA ALA A 653 51.52 -11.50 -23.66
C ALA A 653 51.66 -10.91 -22.25
N VAL A 654 52.49 -9.86 -22.12
CA VAL A 654 52.61 -9.08 -20.87
C VAL A 654 51.30 -8.38 -20.56
N ALA A 655 50.68 -7.71 -21.53
CA ALA A 655 49.39 -7.03 -21.35
C ALA A 655 48.27 -8.01 -20.96
N LEU A 656 48.20 -9.17 -21.62
CA LEU A 656 47.23 -10.22 -21.28
C LEU A 656 47.48 -10.80 -19.88
N SER A 657 48.74 -10.98 -19.49
CA SER A 657 49.10 -11.43 -18.14
C SER A 657 48.68 -10.43 -17.07
N VAL A 658 48.94 -9.14 -17.29
CA VAL A 658 48.49 -8.07 -16.38
C VAL A 658 46.97 -8.07 -16.26
N LEU A 659 46.25 -8.18 -17.37
CA LEU A 659 44.78 -8.26 -17.36
C LEU A 659 44.28 -9.48 -16.57
N ALA A 660 44.88 -10.66 -16.79
CA ALA A 660 44.53 -11.89 -16.10
C ALA A 660 44.77 -11.80 -14.59
N ILE A 661 45.90 -11.23 -14.17
CA ILE A 661 46.24 -11.02 -12.75
C ILE A 661 45.24 -10.07 -12.10
N VAL A 662 44.94 -8.93 -12.74
CA VAL A 662 43.95 -7.96 -12.22
C VAL A 662 42.57 -8.60 -12.10
N ALA A 663 42.15 -9.37 -13.12
CA ALA A 663 40.89 -10.09 -13.09
C ALA A 663 40.88 -11.11 -11.94
N GLY A 664 41.92 -11.91 -11.77
CA GLY A 664 42.00 -12.91 -10.70
C GLY A 664 42.00 -12.32 -9.30
N LEU A 665 42.76 -11.24 -9.07
CA LEU A 665 42.73 -10.50 -7.80
C LEU A 665 41.34 -9.92 -7.51
N ALA A 666 40.65 -9.39 -8.52
CA ALA A 666 39.28 -8.91 -8.35
C ALA A 666 38.31 -10.05 -7.96
N HIS A 667 38.41 -11.23 -8.60
CA HIS A 667 37.58 -12.38 -8.23
C HIS A 667 37.91 -12.91 -6.83
N LEU A 668 39.19 -12.94 -6.45
CA LEU A 668 39.62 -13.32 -5.12
C LEU A 668 39.05 -12.36 -4.06
N GLY A 669 39.10 -11.05 -4.29
CA GLY A 669 38.50 -10.06 -3.39
C GLY A 669 36.98 -10.24 -3.25
N ILE A 670 36.30 -10.54 -4.36
CA ILE A 670 34.85 -10.85 -4.37
C ILE A 670 34.57 -12.13 -3.60
N PHE A 671 35.39 -13.17 -3.76
CA PHE A 671 35.26 -14.43 -3.04
C PHE A 671 35.47 -14.26 -1.54
N ILE A 672 36.52 -13.54 -1.12
CA ILE A 672 36.76 -13.22 0.29
C ILE A 672 35.57 -12.46 0.87
N SER A 673 35.01 -11.50 0.12
CA SER A 673 33.81 -10.79 0.54
C SER A 673 32.60 -11.73 0.70
N TYR A 674 32.46 -12.71 -0.19
CA TYR A 674 31.39 -13.72 -0.12
C TYR A 674 31.57 -14.64 1.09
N LEU A 675 32.78 -15.14 1.32
CA LEU A 675 33.13 -15.94 2.49
C LEU A 675 32.93 -15.17 3.78
N TYR A 676 33.36 -13.91 3.84
CA TYR A 676 33.14 -13.06 5.01
C TYR A 676 31.66 -12.91 5.31
N THR A 677 30.84 -12.66 4.29
CA THR A 677 29.37 -12.57 4.45
C THR A 677 28.76 -13.90 4.90
N LEU A 678 29.32 -15.04 4.46
CA LEU A 678 28.83 -16.37 4.84
C LEU A 678 29.29 -16.79 6.24
N VAL A 679 30.49 -16.40 6.66
CA VAL A 679 31.04 -16.68 7.98
C VAL A 679 30.42 -15.75 9.03
N SER A 680 30.24 -14.46 8.74
CA SER A 680 29.58 -13.51 9.64
C SER A 680 28.08 -13.77 9.84
N ARG A 681 27.50 -14.72 9.08
CA ARG A 681 26.13 -15.21 9.23
C ARG A 681 25.98 -16.25 10.35
N ARG A 682 27.09 -16.84 10.81
CA ARG A 682 27.15 -17.75 11.96
C ARG A 682 27.68 -17.00 13.17
#